data_AF-A0A516NJM8-F1
#
_entry.id   AF-A0A516NJM8-F1
#
_cell.length_a   1.000
_cell.length_b   1.000
_cell.length_c   1.000
_cell.angle_alpha   90.00
_cell.angle_beta   90.00
_cell.angle_gamma   90.00
#
_symmetry.space_group_name_H-M   'P 1'
#
loop_
_entity.id
_entity.type
_entity.pdbx_description
1 polymer ?
#
loop_
_entity_poly.entity_id
_entity_poly.type
_entity_poly.pdbx_seq_one_letter_code
_entity_poly.pdbx_strand_id
1 'polypeptide(L)'
;MRLPELPDLPVRAALPGIVETVRERGTAVLVAPPGTGKTTLVPLALGADSAGRVVVAEPRRLAARAAAARMASLLGEPVGATVGYSVRGERRVGAATRIEVVTSGLLVRRLQGDPELSGVGAVVLDECHERHLDADLLLALLLDARAGLRPDLRVLATSATVAADRLAVLLGADEAAAPVLEVRGRTYPVDVAYVPPLPRERAEAQVARVTRTALADADGDVLVFLPGAAEIRRTADLLSGVDADIVPLHGRLAAAAQDTALRPGTRRRIVLSTAVAESSLTVPGVRAVVDSGLARVPRVDHRRGLSGLATVRVSAAVADQRAGRAGREAPGWAWRCWPEFEHTTLPAFPEPEIRTADLTRLALELASWGIPDGHGLAWWDAPPPGGLSAGREVLRALGAVDAGGAITARGRRMATVGLHPRLARALLDGAALVGPRHAAEVVALLDDDTLATATDLATALRTLRRDRPTRWQREVHRLTRLLDHPGTPTDESTSYAAATELSTEPPSPTATFDRAQEEAQPSAAHDPAAADPRAHPTHDLAKTTDTRAHQEGDHATAVADRAKMSGIRAPTSHGPATTAETQAHTAGVRTKSTDKQAHTASSTPKTADAQAHASVDIAKAADTHTAGDRARTADPHARAVDDRTKAPGVHADTVGDPARVAGMRARAVDDPAVVVALAHPERLARRRSAGSATYLTAGGTAMALPPGSGLGDGEWLAVAVATRDPGRAEGRIRLAALADAELARQAAPALLATTDEVDWVDGEVVARRVERLGAITLSARPLRDPDPALLAAAVRRGLREHGAGLLRWDADAHTLRARLDFLHRTLGAPWPAVDDDSLLDDMDRWLGPELDTARRRADLERVDAGQALRRLLPWPEAVRFDELAPERLEVPSGSAIRLDYSADPPVLAVKVQEIFGWTEPPRLADGRAPILLHLLSPAQRPVAVTADLPSFWRTGWPQVRADLRGRYPKHAWPEDPTTMPAHRGTARRASRG
;
A
#
# COMPACT_ATOMS: atom_id res chain seq x y z
N MET A 1 1.54 -44.20 23.54
CA MET A 1 0.14 -44.54 23.14
C MET A 1 0.18 -45.88 22.40
N ARG A 2 -0.84 -46.75 22.50
CA ARG A 2 -0.92 -47.95 21.62
C ARG A 2 -1.67 -47.57 20.34
N LEU A 3 -1.24 -48.11 19.20
CA LEU A 3 -1.89 -47.90 17.90
C LEU A 3 -2.62 -49.19 17.48
N PRO A 4 -3.81 -49.08 16.86
CA PRO A 4 -4.43 -50.20 16.15
C PRO A 4 -3.69 -50.46 14.82
N GLU A 5 -4.15 -51.45 14.04
CA GLU A 5 -3.66 -51.57 12.67
C GLU A 5 -4.08 -50.36 11.84
N LEU A 6 -3.08 -49.60 11.36
CA LEU A 6 -3.31 -48.42 10.52
C LEU A 6 -3.56 -48.83 9.06
N PRO A 7 -4.42 -48.10 8.33
CA PRO A 7 -4.76 -48.41 6.93
C PRO A 7 -3.54 -48.28 6.01
N ASP A 8 -3.54 -49.06 4.92
CA ASP A 8 -2.48 -49.08 3.91
C ASP A 8 -2.48 -47.82 3.00
N LEU A 9 -2.15 -46.68 3.60
CA LEU A 9 -1.87 -45.43 2.91
C LEU A 9 -0.36 -45.31 2.64
N PRO A 10 0.08 -44.62 1.57
CA PRO A 10 1.49 -44.55 1.19
C PRO A 10 2.49 -44.16 2.30
N VAL A 11 2.07 -43.33 3.27
CA VAL A 11 2.94 -42.95 4.40
C VAL A 11 3.19 -44.09 5.39
N ARG A 12 2.34 -45.14 5.44
CA ARG A 12 2.40 -46.24 6.43
C ARG A 12 3.79 -46.89 6.51
N ALA A 13 4.39 -47.17 5.35
CA ALA A 13 5.72 -47.78 5.26
C ALA A 13 6.85 -46.84 5.71
N ALA A 14 6.65 -45.52 5.64
CA ALA A 14 7.64 -44.51 6.03
C ALA A 14 7.53 -44.12 7.52
N LEU A 15 6.43 -44.46 8.22
CA LEU A 15 6.21 -44.04 9.62
C LEU A 15 7.38 -44.34 10.57
N PRO A 16 8.05 -45.52 10.55
CA PRO A 16 9.18 -45.78 11.44
C PRO A 16 10.33 -44.80 11.21
N GLY A 17 10.74 -44.61 9.95
CA GLY A 17 11.81 -43.68 9.58
C GLY A 17 11.47 -42.21 9.86
N ILE A 18 10.20 -41.81 9.72
CA ILE A 18 9.74 -40.46 10.09
C ILE A 18 9.86 -40.25 11.61
N VAL A 19 9.38 -41.19 12.42
CA VAL A 19 9.47 -41.09 13.89
C VAL A 19 10.92 -41.09 14.35
N GLU A 20 11.75 -41.98 13.81
CA GLU A 20 13.18 -42.10 14.10
C GLU A 20 13.95 -40.82 13.75
N THR A 21 13.77 -40.30 12.54
CA THR A 21 14.41 -39.05 12.09
C THR A 21 14.03 -37.87 12.98
N VAL A 22 12.73 -37.71 13.29
CA VAL A 22 12.24 -36.61 14.14
C VAL A 22 12.70 -36.77 15.60
N ARG A 23 12.87 -38.01 16.08
CA ARG A 23 13.40 -38.33 17.41
C ARG A 23 14.89 -37.99 17.54
N GLU A 24 15.68 -38.24 16.50
CA GLU A 24 17.14 -38.10 16.53
C GLU A 24 17.65 -36.73 16.09
N ARG A 25 16.94 -36.05 15.18
CA ARG A 25 17.36 -34.74 14.64
C ARG A 25 16.57 -33.57 15.19
N GLY A 26 15.49 -33.82 15.91
CA GLY A 26 14.58 -32.79 16.43
C GLY A 26 13.72 -32.13 15.34
N THR A 27 14.29 -31.81 14.17
CA THR A 27 13.56 -31.27 13.01
C THR A 27 13.63 -32.16 11.78
N ALA A 28 12.61 -32.07 10.92
CA ALA A 28 12.56 -32.71 9.60
C ALA A 28 11.52 -32.04 8.69
N VAL A 29 11.65 -32.27 7.38
CA VAL A 29 10.63 -31.95 6.37
C VAL A 29 10.04 -33.23 5.80
N LEU A 30 8.71 -33.38 5.81
CA LEU A 30 8.00 -34.46 5.14
C LEU A 30 7.36 -33.94 3.84
N VAL A 31 7.88 -34.38 2.69
CA VAL A 31 7.30 -34.13 1.38
C VAL A 31 6.39 -35.30 1.03
N ALA A 32 5.08 -35.07 1.03
CA ALA A 32 4.09 -36.11 0.79
C ALA A 32 2.85 -35.53 0.08
N PRO A 33 2.49 -36.01 -1.13
CA PRO A 33 1.29 -35.55 -1.82
C PRO A 33 0.01 -35.66 -0.96
N PRO A 34 -0.95 -34.74 -1.11
CA PRO A 34 -2.23 -34.81 -0.40
C PRO A 34 -2.95 -36.15 -0.62
N GLY A 35 -3.47 -36.74 0.46
CA GLY A 35 -4.11 -38.07 0.44
C GLY A 35 -3.19 -39.24 0.82
N THR A 36 -1.87 -39.06 0.85
CA THR A 36 -0.88 -40.06 1.31
C THR A 36 -1.03 -40.52 2.76
N GLY A 37 -1.81 -39.80 3.58
CA GLY A 37 -1.98 -40.02 5.01
C GLY A 37 -1.12 -39.12 5.91
N LYS A 38 -0.34 -38.16 5.39
CA LYS A 38 0.53 -37.27 6.20
C LYS A 38 -0.15 -36.68 7.43
N THR A 39 -1.33 -36.08 7.24
CA THR A 39 -2.14 -35.38 8.26
C THR A 39 -2.83 -36.32 9.26
N THR A 40 -2.90 -37.62 8.96
CA THR A 40 -3.77 -38.57 9.69
C THR A 40 -3.04 -39.78 10.28
N LEU A 41 -1.87 -40.16 9.77
CA LEU A 41 -1.08 -41.27 10.32
C LEU A 41 0.21 -40.81 11.02
N VAL A 42 0.83 -39.71 10.57
CA VAL A 42 2.09 -39.23 11.15
C VAL A 42 1.90 -38.67 12.57
N PRO A 43 0.85 -37.88 12.87
CA PRO A 43 0.60 -37.45 14.26
C PRO A 43 0.28 -38.62 15.19
N LEU A 44 -0.40 -39.67 14.69
CA LEU A 44 -0.64 -40.91 15.44
C LEU A 44 0.67 -41.62 15.78
N ALA A 45 1.59 -41.76 14.82
CA ALA A 45 2.90 -42.37 15.03
C ALA A 45 3.78 -41.56 16.00
N LEU A 46 3.86 -40.24 15.83
CA LEU A 46 4.58 -39.35 16.76
C LEU A 46 3.96 -39.36 18.16
N GLY A 47 2.63 -39.47 18.27
CA GLY A 47 1.92 -39.58 19.56
C GLY A 47 2.09 -40.92 20.27
N ALA A 48 2.59 -41.94 19.56
CA ALA A 48 2.98 -43.23 20.14
C ALA A 48 4.36 -43.17 20.82
N ASP A 49 5.34 -42.52 20.17
CA ASP A 49 6.73 -42.31 20.65
C ASP A 49 6.83 -41.19 21.71
N SER A 50 6.12 -40.07 21.53
CA SER A 50 6.32 -38.90 22.38
C SER A 50 5.71 -39.04 23.77
N ALA A 51 6.53 -38.73 24.79
CA ALA A 51 6.10 -38.59 26.18
C ALA A 51 5.22 -37.35 26.42
N GLY A 52 5.38 -36.29 25.61
CA GLY A 52 4.52 -35.10 25.61
C GLY A 52 3.30 -35.24 24.68
N ARG A 53 2.50 -34.17 24.57
CA ARG A 53 1.48 -34.05 23.52
C ARG A 53 2.13 -33.77 22.17
N VAL A 54 1.49 -34.24 21.10
CA VAL A 54 1.78 -33.83 19.72
C VAL A 54 0.74 -32.80 19.30
N VAL A 55 1.18 -31.64 18.84
CA VAL A 55 0.30 -30.55 18.41
C VAL A 55 0.42 -30.37 16.91
N VAL A 56 -0.69 -30.53 16.19
CA VAL A 56 -0.73 -30.38 14.72
C VAL A 56 -1.27 -29.01 14.37
N ALA A 57 -0.41 -28.10 13.93
CA ALA A 57 -0.79 -26.78 13.44
C ALA A 57 -1.28 -26.90 11.98
N GLU A 58 -2.58 -26.74 11.78
CA GLU A 58 -3.26 -26.85 10.48
C GLU A 58 -3.93 -25.49 10.17
N PRO A 59 -3.58 -24.81 9.05
CA PRO A 59 -4.06 -23.45 8.78
C PRO A 59 -5.59 -23.32 8.74
N ARG A 60 -6.32 -24.37 8.35
CA ARG A 60 -7.75 -24.29 7.99
C ARG A 60 -8.65 -24.98 9.01
N ARG A 61 -9.55 -24.21 9.63
CA ARG A 61 -10.53 -24.71 10.64
C ARG A 61 -11.31 -25.97 10.22
N LEU A 62 -11.67 -26.08 8.94
CA LEU A 62 -12.40 -27.25 8.41
C LEU A 62 -11.47 -28.48 8.28
N ALA A 63 -10.24 -28.29 7.81
CA ALA A 63 -9.25 -29.36 7.74
C ALA A 63 -8.81 -29.81 9.14
N ALA A 64 -8.62 -28.89 10.10
CA ALA A 64 -8.28 -29.21 11.49
C ALA A 64 -9.34 -30.13 12.13
N ARG A 65 -10.62 -29.79 11.95
CA ARG A 65 -11.76 -30.63 12.33
C ARG A 65 -11.76 -32.00 11.64
N ALA A 66 -11.59 -32.02 10.32
CA ALA A 66 -11.61 -33.25 9.52
C ALA A 66 -10.44 -34.19 9.85
N ALA A 67 -9.25 -33.65 10.09
CA ALA A 67 -8.05 -34.37 10.51
C ALA A 67 -8.26 -35.04 11.87
N ALA A 68 -8.70 -34.27 12.88
CA ALA A 68 -8.98 -34.81 14.22
C ALA A 68 -10.11 -35.85 14.20
N ALA A 69 -11.18 -35.62 13.44
CA ALA A 69 -12.28 -36.58 13.26
C ALA A 69 -11.82 -37.88 12.57
N ARG A 70 -11.00 -37.78 11.51
CA ARG A 70 -10.45 -38.96 10.83
C ARG A 70 -9.48 -39.72 11.73
N MET A 71 -8.62 -39.04 12.47
CA MET A 71 -7.69 -39.67 13.41
C MET A 71 -8.41 -40.38 14.57
N ALA A 72 -9.41 -39.74 15.21
CA ALA A 72 -10.20 -40.38 16.25
C ALA A 72 -10.96 -41.62 15.70
N SER A 73 -11.55 -41.51 14.50
CA SER A 73 -12.19 -42.63 13.81
C SER A 73 -11.23 -43.77 13.46
N LEU A 74 -9.94 -43.52 13.26
CA LEU A 74 -8.93 -44.57 13.04
C LEU A 74 -8.54 -45.30 14.34
N LEU A 75 -8.81 -44.71 15.51
CA LEU A 75 -8.64 -45.33 16.82
C LEU A 75 -9.90 -46.05 17.33
N GLY A 76 -11.05 -45.85 16.67
CA GLY A 76 -12.36 -46.27 17.19
C GLY A 76 -12.88 -45.36 18.31
N GLU A 77 -12.34 -44.14 18.45
CA GLU A 77 -12.62 -43.22 19.55
C GLU A 77 -13.50 -42.02 19.12
N PRO A 78 -14.27 -41.41 20.05
CA PRO A 78 -14.88 -40.10 19.83
C PRO A 78 -13.83 -38.97 19.90
N VAL A 79 -14.04 -37.91 19.12
CA VAL A 79 -13.17 -36.72 19.14
C VAL A 79 -13.27 -36.01 20.50
N GLY A 80 -12.11 -35.80 21.13
CA GLY A 80 -11.98 -35.27 22.49
C GLY A 80 -11.36 -36.27 23.47
N ALA A 81 -11.27 -37.55 23.10
CA ALA A 81 -10.52 -38.58 23.82
C ALA A 81 -9.01 -38.47 23.53
N THR A 82 -8.34 -39.51 23.03
CA THR A 82 -6.89 -39.50 22.72
C THR A 82 -6.53 -38.46 21.65
N VAL A 83 -7.44 -38.20 20.71
CA VAL A 83 -7.32 -37.18 19.67
C VAL A 83 -8.41 -36.12 19.82
N GLY A 84 -8.03 -34.85 19.70
CA GLY A 84 -8.95 -33.72 19.79
C GLY A 84 -8.52 -32.51 18.94
N TYR A 85 -9.24 -31.40 19.04
CA TYR A 85 -8.90 -30.16 18.35
C TYR A 85 -9.28 -28.88 19.10
N SER A 86 -8.61 -27.78 18.74
CA SER A 86 -8.95 -26.41 19.15
C SER A 86 -8.93 -25.46 17.96
N VAL A 87 -10.06 -24.83 17.65
CA VAL A 87 -10.21 -23.79 16.61
C VAL A 87 -10.97 -22.59 17.17
N ARG A 88 -10.84 -21.39 16.59
CA ARG A 88 -11.56 -20.18 17.08
C ARG A 88 -13.06 -20.45 17.23
N GLY A 89 -13.53 -20.55 18.47
CA GLY A 89 -14.93 -20.76 18.85
C GLY A 89 -15.39 -22.23 18.97
N GLU A 90 -14.53 -23.23 18.83
CA GLU A 90 -14.86 -24.65 19.08
C GLU A 90 -13.63 -25.42 19.59
N ARG A 91 -13.73 -26.01 20.78
CA ARG A 91 -12.67 -26.82 21.42
C ARG A 91 -13.23 -28.17 21.83
N ARG A 92 -12.54 -29.25 21.45
CA ARG A 92 -12.86 -30.64 21.78
C ARG A 92 -11.58 -31.40 22.15
N VAL A 93 -11.14 -31.24 23.39
CA VAL A 93 -9.99 -31.95 23.99
C VAL A 93 -10.30 -32.27 25.45
N GLY A 94 -9.65 -33.29 26.00
CA GLY A 94 -9.74 -33.68 27.41
C GLY A 94 -8.37 -33.93 28.05
N ALA A 95 -8.39 -34.42 29.28
CA ALA A 95 -7.16 -34.79 30.00
C ALA A 95 -6.36 -35.91 29.30
N ALA A 96 -7.07 -36.83 28.63
CA ALA A 96 -6.46 -37.94 27.88
C ALA A 96 -5.89 -37.53 26.51
N THR A 97 -6.13 -36.32 26.01
CA THR A 97 -5.76 -35.94 24.64
C THR A 97 -4.25 -35.85 24.46
N ARG A 98 -3.71 -36.80 23.69
CA ARG A 98 -2.29 -36.90 23.30
C ARG A 98 -2.00 -36.15 22.01
N ILE A 99 -2.97 -36.04 21.11
CA ILE A 99 -2.83 -35.38 19.81
C ILE A 99 -3.90 -34.30 19.70
N GLU A 100 -3.47 -33.04 19.56
CA GLU A 100 -4.37 -31.90 19.41
C GLU A 100 -4.13 -31.22 18.05
N VAL A 101 -5.16 -31.18 17.21
CA VAL A 101 -5.12 -30.41 15.96
C VAL A 101 -5.60 -28.98 16.24
N VAL A 102 -4.79 -27.99 15.90
CA VAL A 102 -5.00 -26.59 16.27
C VAL A 102 -4.80 -25.68 15.06
N THR A 103 -5.57 -24.61 14.95
CA THR A 103 -5.26 -23.58 13.94
C THR A 103 -3.95 -22.88 14.28
N SER A 104 -3.04 -22.70 13.33
CA SER A 104 -1.72 -22.09 13.53
C SER A 104 -1.79 -20.77 14.31
N GLY A 105 -2.73 -19.89 13.95
CA GLY A 105 -2.98 -18.61 14.63
C GLY A 105 -3.49 -18.67 16.07
N LEU A 106 -3.91 -19.84 16.55
CA LEU A 106 -4.21 -20.12 17.96
C LEU A 106 -3.00 -20.73 18.67
N LEU A 107 -2.16 -21.51 17.98
CA LEU A 107 -0.89 -21.99 18.54
C LEU A 107 0.12 -20.84 18.75
N VAL A 108 0.18 -19.86 17.84
CA VAL A 108 0.92 -18.60 18.03
C VAL A 108 0.57 -17.96 19.38
N ARG A 109 -0.71 -17.87 19.73
CA ARG A 109 -1.17 -17.26 20.99
C ARG A 109 -0.85 -18.08 22.22
N ARG A 110 -0.81 -19.42 22.09
CA ARG A 110 -0.35 -20.29 23.18
C ARG A 110 1.14 -20.08 23.40
N LEU A 111 1.95 -20.09 22.33
CA LEU A 111 3.38 -19.85 22.39
C LEU A 111 3.72 -18.46 22.95
N GLN A 112 2.94 -17.43 22.62
CA GLN A 112 3.05 -16.07 23.20
C GLN A 112 2.73 -16.00 24.70
N GLY A 113 1.86 -16.89 25.23
CA GLY A 113 1.51 -16.95 26.66
C GLY A 113 2.32 -17.96 27.46
N ASP A 114 2.87 -18.96 26.79
CA ASP A 114 3.69 -20.06 27.30
C ASP A 114 4.77 -20.39 26.24
N PRO A 115 5.91 -19.67 26.24
CA PRO A 115 7.01 -19.91 25.31
C PRO A 115 7.66 -21.29 25.46
N GLU A 116 7.48 -21.95 26.62
CA GLU A 116 7.93 -23.32 26.83
C GLU A 116 7.01 -24.35 26.15
N LEU A 117 5.76 -24.01 25.82
CA LEU A 117 4.72 -24.96 25.42
C LEU A 117 4.69 -26.19 26.34
N SER A 118 4.43 -25.94 27.62
CA SER A 118 4.51 -26.92 28.71
C SER A 118 3.76 -28.22 28.41
N GLY A 119 4.50 -29.33 28.43
CA GLY A 119 3.96 -30.67 28.14
C GLY A 119 3.76 -31.01 26.66
N VAL A 120 4.13 -30.13 25.72
CA VAL A 120 4.25 -30.45 24.28
C VAL A 120 5.63 -31.05 24.01
N GLY A 121 5.64 -32.22 23.35
CA GLY A 121 6.85 -32.94 22.96
C GLY A 121 7.15 -32.88 21.46
N ALA A 122 6.17 -32.57 20.62
CA ALA A 122 6.37 -32.29 19.20
C ALA A 122 5.29 -31.35 18.63
N VAL A 123 5.68 -30.49 17.68
CA VAL A 123 4.76 -29.76 16.81
C VAL A 123 4.88 -30.31 15.39
N VAL A 124 3.74 -30.55 14.75
CA VAL A 124 3.64 -30.82 13.31
C VAL A 124 3.07 -29.56 12.64
N LEU A 125 3.85 -28.90 11.80
CA LEU A 125 3.40 -27.81 10.96
C LEU A 125 2.85 -28.42 9.66
N ASP A 126 1.53 -28.46 9.50
CA ASP A 126 0.89 -29.08 8.34
C ASP A 126 0.58 -28.04 7.24
N GLU A 127 0.61 -28.49 5.99
CA GLU A 127 0.38 -27.68 4.79
C GLU A 127 1.24 -26.41 4.67
N CYS A 128 2.52 -26.46 5.09
CA CYS A 128 3.45 -25.32 5.03
C CYS A 128 3.60 -24.71 3.63
N HIS A 129 3.31 -25.48 2.57
CA HIS A 129 3.29 -25.02 1.19
C HIS A 129 2.23 -23.95 0.87
N GLU A 130 1.23 -23.75 1.74
CA GLU A 130 0.23 -22.68 1.60
C GLU A 130 0.77 -21.30 2.01
N ARG A 131 1.87 -21.23 2.76
CA ARG A 131 2.55 -19.98 3.17
C ARG A 131 1.62 -18.92 3.80
N HIS A 132 0.74 -19.40 4.68
CA HIS A 132 -0.15 -18.57 5.49
C HIS A 132 0.62 -17.76 6.54
N LEU A 133 0.19 -16.52 6.79
CA LEU A 133 0.90 -15.57 7.68
C LEU A 133 1.01 -16.09 9.13
N ASP A 134 -0.08 -16.64 9.65
CA ASP A 134 -0.13 -17.27 10.99
C ASP A 134 0.68 -18.59 11.08
N ALA A 135 1.12 -19.16 9.96
CA ALA A 135 1.95 -20.37 9.90
C ALA A 135 3.44 -20.03 9.73
N ASP A 136 3.77 -19.07 8.86
CA ASP A 136 5.13 -18.52 8.73
C ASP A 136 5.61 -17.88 10.04
N LEU A 137 4.75 -17.10 10.73
CA LEU A 137 5.03 -16.56 12.07
C LEU A 137 5.24 -17.67 13.10
N LEU A 138 4.37 -18.70 13.09
CA LEU A 138 4.48 -19.82 14.02
C LEU A 138 5.82 -20.56 13.87
N LEU A 139 6.28 -20.78 12.63
CA LEU A 139 7.58 -21.38 12.36
C LEU A 139 8.72 -20.52 12.92
N ALA A 140 8.71 -19.21 12.67
CA ALA A 140 9.73 -18.29 13.16
C ALA A 140 9.82 -18.28 14.71
N LEU A 141 8.68 -18.19 15.40
CA LEU A 141 8.64 -18.20 16.87
C LEU A 141 8.99 -19.57 17.47
N LEU A 142 8.66 -20.68 16.80
CA LEU A 142 9.07 -22.02 17.25
C LEU A 142 10.59 -22.23 17.12
N LEU A 143 11.22 -21.69 16.06
CA LEU A 143 12.67 -21.78 15.90
C LEU A 143 13.40 -20.94 16.95
N ASP A 144 12.92 -19.73 17.25
CA ASP A 144 13.44 -18.87 18.31
C ASP A 144 13.29 -19.52 19.70
N ALA A 145 12.10 -20.05 20.01
CA ALA A 145 11.86 -20.80 21.25
C ALA A 145 12.75 -22.05 21.36
N ARG A 146 13.04 -22.76 20.25
CA ARG A 146 13.98 -23.89 20.24
C ARG A 146 15.42 -23.45 20.47
N ALA A 147 15.85 -22.33 19.91
CA ALA A 147 17.21 -21.81 20.07
C ALA A 147 17.50 -21.34 21.49
N GLY A 148 16.53 -20.72 22.17
CA GLY A 148 16.70 -20.15 23.51
C GLY A 148 16.26 -21.03 24.69
N LEU A 149 15.19 -21.82 24.55
CA LEU A 149 14.40 -22.30 25.69
C LEU A 149 13.99 -23.79 25.63
N ARG A 150 13.64 -24.30 24.45
CA ARG A 150 13.14 -25.67 24.22
C ARG A 150 13.91 -26.39 23.10
N PRO A 151 15.25 -26.59 23.19
CA PRO A 151 16.02 -27.28 22.15
C PRO A 151 15.53 -28.73 21.90
N ASP A 152 14.92 -29.34 22.92
CA ASP A 152 14.30 -30.68 22.88
C ASP A 152 12.97 -30.74 22.10
N LEU A 153 12.30 -29.61 21.88
CA LEU A 153 11.01 -29.56 21.20
C LEU A 153 11.18 -29.96 19.73
N ARG A 154 10.52 -31.05 19.35
CA ARG A 154 10.60 -31.60 18.00
C ARG A 154 9.66 -30.85 17.05
N VAL A 155 10.09 -30.52 15.83
CA VAL A 155 9.29 -29.81 14.82
C VAL A 155 9.36 -30.53 13.48
N LEU A 156 8.25 -31.13 13.08
CA LEU A 156 8.09 -31.71 11.74
C LEU A 156 7.28 -30.74 10.87
N ALA A 157 7.83 -30.28 9.75
CA ALA A 157 7.07 -29.51 8.77
C ALA A 157 6.63 -30.40 7.59
N THR A 158 5.39 -30.28 7.12
CA THR A 158 4.88 -31.05 5.97
C THR A 158 4.69 -30.17 4.74
N SER A 159 4.93 -30.75 3.56
CA SER A 159 4.71 -30.09 2.28
C SER A 159 4.09 -31.04 1.26
N ALA A 160 3.20 -30.49 0.43
CA ALA A 160 2.70 -31.15 -0.78
C ALA A 160 3.60 -30.89 -2.01
N THR A 161 4.61 -30.01 -1.90
CA THR A 161 5.37 -29.47 -3.04
C THR A 161 6.88 -29.41 -2.78
N VAL A 162 7.65 -29.29 -3.87
CA VAL A 162 9.12 -29.42 -3.95
C VAL A 162 9.89 -28.24 -3.29
N ALA A 163 9.22 -27.27 -2.66
CA ALA A 163 9.89 -26.16 -1.96
C ALA A 163 10.59 -26.56 -0.63
N ALA A 164 10.90 -27.86 -0.47
CA ALA A 164 11.40 -28.47 0.75
C ALA A 164 12.80 -27.99 1.14
N ASP A 165 13.72 -27.81 0.19
CA ASP A 165 15.12 -27.49 0.47
C ASP A 165 15.29 -26.20 1.29
N ARG A 166 14.51 -25.15 0.98
CA ARG A 166 14.53 -23.89 1.74
C ARG A 166 13.99 -24.07 3.16
N LEU A 167 12.96 -24.89 3.31
CA LEU A 167 12.35 -25.20 4.60
C LEU A 167 13.26 -26.12 5.45
N ALA A 168 14.02 -27.00 4.81
CA ALA A 168 15.05 -27.84 5.43
C ALA A 168 16.22 -27.01 5.96
N VAL A 169 16.76 -26.08 5.16
CA VAL A 169 17.77 -25.12 5.61
C VAL A 169 17.24 -24.30 6.79
N LEU A 170 16.02 -23.76 6.69
CA LEU A 170 15.40 -22.96 7.74
C LEU A 170 15.17 -23.74 9.06
N LEU A 171 14.75 -25.01 8.97
CA LEU A 171 14.59 -25.91 10.13
C LEU A 171 15.91 -26.45 10.71
N GLY A 172 17.00 -26.36 9.94
CA GLY A 172 18.34 -26.83 10.32
C GLY A 172 19.18 -25.80 11.08
N ALA A 173 18.81 -24.51 10.99
CA ALA A 173 19.57 -23.39 11.54
C ALA A 173 21.05 -23.41 11.13
N ASP A 174 21.95 -22.95 11.99
CA ASP A 174 23.39 -22.83 11.72
C ASP A 174 24.18 -24.15 11.80
N GLU A 175 23.52 -25.30 12.05
CA GLU A 175 24.16 -26.63 12.09
C GLU A 175 24.24 -27.27 10.70
N ALA A 176 23.10 -27.77 10.20
CA ALA A 176 22.96 -28.46 8.92
C ALA A 176 21.48 -28.54 8.54
N ALA A 177 21.16 -28.51 7.25
CA ALA A 177 19.78 -28.57 6.76
C ALA A 177 19.05 -29.82 7.28
N ALA A 178 17.83 -29.62 7.80
CA ALA A 178 17.00 -30.68 8.37
C ALA A 178 16.67 -31.77 7.33
N PRO A 179 16.59 -33.06 7.71
CA PRO A 179 16.35 -34.14 6.76
C PRO A 179 15.03 -33.97 5.99
N VAL A 180 15.10 -34.14 4.67
CA VAL A 180 13.92 -34.20 3.79
C VAL A 180 13.53 -35.67 3.58
N LEU A 181 12.30 -36.01 3.95
CA LEU A 181 11.71 -37.34 3.81
C LEU A 181 10.64 -37.31 2.71
N GLU A 182 10.86 -38.02 1.61
CA GLU A 182 9.88 -38.13 0.52
C GLU A 182 8.97 -39.35 0.67
N VAL A 183 7.65 -39.13 0.52
CA VAL A 183 6.65 -40.21 0.44
C VAL A 183 5.87 -40.04 -0.87
N ARG A 184 6.09 -40.95 -1.82
CA ARG A 184 5.39 -40.92 -3.12
C ARG A 184 3.98 -41.49 -2.97
N GLY A 185 2.97 -40.73 -3.39
CA GLY A 185 1.59 -41.17 -3.41
C GLY A 185 1.28 -42.10 -4.59
N ARG A 186 0.32 -43.01 -4.43
CA ARG A 186 -0.38 -43.61 -5.56
C ARG A 186 -1.39 -42.58 -6.08
N THR A 187 -1.09 -41.94 -7.20
CA THR A 187 -2.01 -41.06 -7.93
C THR A 187 -2.31 -41.67 -9.29
N TYR A 188 -3.57 -41.67 -9.69
CA TYR A 188 -3.98 -42.09 -11.02
C TYR A 188 -3.68 -40.98 -12.05
N PRO A 189 -3.50 -41.32 -13.35
CA PRO A 189 -3.33 -40.31 -14.38
C PRO A 189 -4.55 -39.37 -14.45
N VAL A 190 -4.27 -38.10 -14.78
CA VAL A 190 -5.28 -37.07 -15.01
C VAL A 190 -5.02 -36.45 -16.37
N ASP A 191 -5.98 -36.60 -17.29
CA ASP A 191 -5.92 -35.97 -18.61
C ASP A 191 -6.30 -34.49 -18.49
N VAL A 192 -5.57 -33.61 -19.19
CA VAL A 192 -5.69 -32.15 -19.05
C VAL A 192 -6.13 -31.52 -20.37
N ALA A 193 -7.21 -30.74 -20.33
CA ALA A 193 -7.77 -30.06 -21.49
C ALA A 193 -7.84 -28.53 -21.25
N TYR A 194 -7.32 -27.74 -22.18
CA TYR A 194 -7.38 -26.27 -22.13
C TYR A 194 -8.58 -25.75 -22.93
N VAL A 195 -9.46 -24.99 -22.28
CA VAL A 195 -10.67 -24.44 -22.90
C VAL A 195 -10.66 -22.91 -22.83
N PRO A 196 -10.34 -22.20 -23.93
CA PRO A 196 -10.32 -20.75 -23.96
C PRO A 196 -11.73 -20.13 -23.78
N PRO A 197 -11.80 -18.86 -23.34
CA PRO A 197 -13.05 -18.12 -23.28
C PRO A 197 -13.52 -17.73 -24.69
N LEU A 198 -14.84 -17.73 -24.90
CA LEU A 198 -15.45 -17.17 -26.10
C LEU A 198 -15.40 -15.63 -26.08
N PRO A 199 -15.48 -14.93 -27.23
CA PRO A 199 -15.41 -13.47 -27.26
C PRO A 199 -16.48 -12.80 -26.37
N ARG A 200 -16.03 -12.02 -25.37
CA ARG A 200 -16.85 -11.35 -24.34
C ARG A 200 -17.58 -12.30 -23.36
N GLU A 201 -17.21 -13.58 -23.32
CA GLU A 201 -17.71 -14.52 -22.30
C GLU A 201 -17.22 -14.11 -20.90
N ARG A 202 -18.08 -14.25 -19.89
CA ARG A 202 -17.70 -14.07 -18.48
C ARG A 202 -17.16 -15.38 -17.93
N ALA A 203 -16.22 -15.32 -16.99
CA ALA A 203 -15.60 -16.50 -16.39
C ALA A 203 -16.63 -17.51 -15.83
N GLU A 204 -17.73 -17.03 -15.23
CA GLU A 204 -18.79 -17.89 -14.71
C GLU A 204 -19.59 -18.60 -15.82
N ALA A 205 -19.74 -17.96 -16.98
CA ALA A 205 -20.40 -18.56 -18.14
C ALA A 205 -19.49 -19.59 -18.83
N GLN A 206 -18.20 -19.26 -18.98
CA GLN A 206 -17.17 -20.18 -19.46
C GLN A 206 -17.07 -21.42 -18.57
N VAL A 207 -16.99 -21.24 -17.25
CA VAL A 207 -16.96 -22.34 -16.28
C VAL A 207 -18.26 -23.14 -16.35
N ALA A 208 -19.44 -22.52 -16.34
CA ALA A 208 -20.70 -23.26 -16.48
C ALA A 208 -20.82 -24.05 -17.81
N ARG A 209 -20.27 -23.51 -18.91
CA ARG A 209 -20.17 -24.22 -20.21
C ARG A 209 -19.26 -25.44 -20.08
N VAL A 210 -18.05 -25.25 -19.58
CA VAL A 210 -17.06 -26.32 -19.38
C VAL A 210 -17.52 -27.38 -18.37
N THR A 211 -18.26 -27.00 -17.32
CA THR A 211 -18.84 -27.94 -16.35
C THR A 211 -19.88 -28.86 -16.99
N ARG A 212 -20.62 -28.42 -18.01
CA ARG A 212 -21.53 -29.31 -18.76
C ARG A 212 -20.76 -30.30 -19.63
N THR A 213 -19.67 -29.85 -20.28
CA THR A 213 -18.74 -30.73 -21.00
C THR A 213 -18.14 -31.78 -20.05
N ALA A 214 -17.61 -31.36 -18.90
CA ALA A 214 -17.07 -32.26 -17.89
C ALA A 214 -18.10 -33.25 -17.31
N LEU A 215 -19.38 -32.87 -17.23
CA LEU A 215 -20.47 -33.75 -16.81
C LEU A 215 -20.85 -34.77 -17.90
N ALA A 216 -20.70 -34.43 -19.18
CA ALA A 216 -20.98 -35.33 -20.30
C ALA A 216 -19.82 -36.29 -20.59
N ASP A 217 -18.58 -35.79 -20.56
CA ASP A 217 -17.40 -36.47 -21.09
C ASP A 217 -16.68 -37.36 -20.04
N ALA A 218 -16.91 -37.11 -18.75
CA ALA A 218 -16.35 -37.90 -17.65
C ALA A 218 -17.41 -38.39 -16.67
N ASP A 219 -17.14 -39.55 -16.06
CA ASP A 219 -17.90 -40.11 -14.93
C ASP A 219 -17.73 -39.32 -13.63
N GLY A 220 -18.46 -39.74 -12.59
CA GLY A 220 -18.19 -39.34 -11.21
C GLY A 220 -18.57 -37.89 -10.90
N ASP A 221 -18.12 -37.40 -9.75
CA ASP A 221 -18.41 -36.03 -9.33
C ASP A 221 -17.47 -35.01 -9.98
N VAL A 222 -18.00 -33.82 -10.25
CA VAL A 222 -17.25 -32.70 -10.86
C VAL A 222 -16.90 -31.67 -9.78
N LEU A 223 -15.61 -31.46 -9.53
CA LEU A 223 -15.12 -30.42 -8.62
C LEU A 223 -14.74 -29.15 -9.40
N VAL A 224 -15.47 -28.07 -9.15
CA VAL A 224 -15.31 -26.80 -9.90
C VAL A 224 -14.64 -25.76 -9.01
N PHE A 225 -13.49 -25.22 -9.42
CA PHE A 225 -12.76 -24.18 -8.68
C PHE A 225 -13.10 -22.78 -9.19
N LEU A 226 -13.69 -21.96 -8.32
CA LEU A 226 -14.10 -20.58 -8.56
C LEU A 226 -13.50 -19.64 -7.51
N PRO A 227 -13.25 -18.35 -7.84
CA PRO A 227 -12.53 -17.47 -6.91
C PRO A 227 -13.36 -17.07 -5.68
N GLY A 228 -14.70 -17.13 -5.71
CA GLY A 228 -15.51 -16.64 -4.59
C GLY A 228 -16.96 -17.10 -4.56
N ALA A 229 -17.62 -16.88 -3.41
CA ALA A 229 -19.00 -17.27 -3.16
C ALA A 229 -20.02 -16.59 -4.09
N ALA A 230 -19.69 -15.40 -4.61
CA ALA A 230 -20.55 -14.68 -5.54
C ALA A 230 -20.50 -15.30 -6.96
N GLU A 231 -19.32 -15.79 -7.36
CA GLU A 231 -19.10 -16.50 -8.62
C GLU A 231 -19.67 -17.93 -8.54
N ILE A 232 -19.52 -18.60 -7.39
CA ILE A 232 -20.16 -19.90 -7.09
C ILE A 232 -21.68 -19.79 -7.28
N ARG A 233 -22.31 -18.75 -6.72
CA ARG A 233 -23.75 -18.54 -6.92
C ARG A 233 -24.10 -18.34 -8.39
N ARG A 234 -23.45 -17.38 -9.07
CA ARG A 234 -23.72 -17.12 -10.50
C ARG A 234 -23.50 -18.34 -11.39
N THR A 235 -22.51 -19.18 -11.07
CA THR A 235 -22.27 -20.45 -11.79
C THR A 235 -23.33 -21.49 -11.47
N ALA A 236 -23.81 -21.58 -10.22
CA ALA A 236 -24.94 -22.44 -9.84
C ALA A 236 -26.24 -22.02 -10.55
N ASP A 237 -26.54 -20.72 -10.57
CA ASP A 237 -27.70 -20.15 -11.26
C ASP A 237 -27.65 -20.52 -12.77
N LEU A 238 -26.47 -20.38 -13.39
CA LEU A 238 -26.20 -20.75 -14.78
C LEU A 238 -26.21 -22.27 -15.05
N LEU A 239 -26.08 -23.11 -14.02
CA LEU A 239 -26.13 -24.58 -14.12
C LEU A 239 -27.49 -25.16 -13.72
N SER A 240 -28.50 -24.32 -13.44
CA SER A 240 -29.86 -24.78 -13.18
C SER A 240 -30.39 -25.71 -14.28
N GLY A 241 -31.00 -26.83 -13.86
CA GLY A 241 -31.60 -27.82 -14.78
C GLY A 241 -30.66 -28.93 -15.29
N VAL A 242 -29.41 -29.03 -14.84
CA VAL A 242 -28.55 -30.21 -15.09
C VAL A 242 -28.96 -31.41 -14.22
N ASP A 243 -28.76 -32.63 -14.72
CA ASP A 243 -29.02 -33.87 -13.96
C ASP A 243 -27.86 -34.22 -12.99
N ALA A 244 -27.55 -33.28 -12.10
CA ALA A 244 -26.55 -33.44 -11.05
C ALA A 244 -26.84 -32.50 -9.86
N ASP A 245 -26.52 -32.94 -8.66
CA ASP A 245 -26.79 -32.16 -7.44
C ASP A 245 -25.71 -31.07 -7.27
N ILE A 246 -26.10 -29.79 -7.31
CA ILE A 246 -25.16 -28.67 -7.22
C ILE A 246 -24.87 -28.34 -5.75
N VAL A 247 -23.63 -28.55 -5.31
CA VAL A 247 -23.21 -28.42 -3.90
C VAL A 247 -22.15 -27.31 -3.76
N PRO A 248 -22.46 -26.16 -3.14
CA PRO A 248 -21.45 -25.13 -2.88
C PRO A 248 -20.48 -25.56 -1.76
N LEU A 249 -19.20 -25.19 -1.88
CA LEU A 249 -18.18 -25.45 -0.86
C LEU A 249 -17.25 -24.24 -0.67
N HIS A 250 -17.58 -23.35 0.26
CA HIS A 250 -16.77 -22.18 0.59
C HIS A 250 -16.75 -21.85 2.10
N GLY A 251 -15.70 -21.16 2.55
CA GLY A 251 -15.45 -20.88 3.98
C GLY A 251 -16.56 -20.12 4.73
N ARG A 252 -17.43 -19.40 4.01
CA ARG A 252 -18.61 -18.70 4.57
C ARG A 252 -19.86 -19.59 4.81
N LEU A 253 -19.81 -20.89 4.50
CA LEU A 253 -20.92 -21.81 4.77
C LEU A 253 -20.99 -22.20 6.25
N ALA A 254 -22.17 -22.62 6.70
CA ALA A 254 -22.32 -23.29 7.99
C ALA A 254 -21.62 -24.66 7.98
N ALA A 255 -21.10 -25.09 9.14
CA ALA A 255 -20.33 -26.33 9.26
C ALA A 255 -21.04 -27.55 8.66
N ALA A 256 -22.33 -27.75 8.98
CA ALA A 256 -23.11 -28.86 8.44
C ALA A 256 -23.19 -28.88 6.90
N ALA A 257 -23.21 -27.71 6.23
CA ALA A 257 -23.21 -27.63 4.78
C ALA A 257 -21.82 -27.94 4.17
N GLN A 258 -20.74 -27.59 4.88
CA GLN A 258 -19.37 -27.99 4.51
C GLN A 258 -19.20 -29.51 4.71
N ASP A 259 -19.66 -30.04 5.85
CA ASP A 259 -19.63 -31.46 6.19
C ASP A 259 -20.46 -32.29 5.18
N THR A 260 -21.55 -31.76 4.59
CA THR A 260 -22.32 -32.39 3.50
C THR A 260 -21.52 -32.53 2.21
N ALA A 261 -20.76 -31.50 1.80
CA ALA A 261 -19.92 -31.57 0.60
C ALA A 261 -18.79 -32.62 0.69
N LEU A 262 -18.41 -33.00 1.92
CA LEU A 262 -17.33 -33.97 2.20
C LEU A 262 -17.82 -35.42 2.37
N ARG A 263 -19.13 -35.66 2.30
CA ARG A 263 -19.74 -37.01 2.30
C ARG A 263 -19.97 -37.48 0.86
N PRO A 264 -20.04 -38.80 0.57
CA PRO A 264 -20.50 -39.30 -0.72
C PRO A 264 -21.96 -38.91 -1.01
N GLY A 265 -22.30 -38.71 -2.29
CA GLY A 265 -23.68 -38.54 -2.77
C GLY A 265 -24.31 -39.84 -3.25
N THR A 266 -25.64 -39.87 -3.36
CA THR A 266 -26.39 -40.96 -4.02
C THR A 266 -26.66 -40.70 -5.51
N ARG A 267 -26.48 -39.46 -5.95
CA ARG A 267 -26.49 -38.99 -7.35
C ARG A 267 -25.14 -38.33 -7.66
N ARG A 268 -24.84 -38.12 -8.95
CA ARG A 268 -23.68 -37.31 -9.38
C ARG A 268 -23.81 -35.87 -8.88
N ARG A 269 -22.70 -35.26 -8.52
CA ARG A 269 -22.64 -33.92 -7.91
C ARG A 269 -21.72 -32.99 -8.68
N ILE A 270 -22.07 -31.71 -8.63
CA ILE A 270 -21.21 -30.61 -9.08
C ILE A 270 -20.82 -29.81 -7.82
N VAL A 271 -19.61 -30.01 -7.33
CA VAL A 271 -19.10 -29.35 -6.12
C VAL A 271 -18.45 -28.03 -6.51
N LEU A 272 -19.18 -26.92 -6.32
CA LEU A 272 -18.72 -25.57 -6.65
C LEU A 272 -17.90 -24.99 -5.49
N SER A 273 -16.58 -25.11 -5.56
CA SER A 273 -15.66 -24.78 -4.47
C SER A 273 -14.83 -23.52 -4.71
N THR A 274 -14.39 -22.87 -3.63
CA THR A 274 -13.22 -21.98 -3.68
C THR A 274 -11.93 -22.80 -3.45
N ALA A 275 -10.82 -22.16 -3.10
CA ALA A 275 -9.61 -22.85 -2.68
C ALA A 275 -9.78 -23.78 -1.44
N VAL A 276 -10.98 -23.90 -0.84
CA VAL A 276 -11.27 -24.82 0.28
C VAL A 276 -10.96 -26.28 -0.07
N ALA A 277 -11.17 -26.71 -1.32
CA ALA A 277 -10.86 -28.07 -1.78
C ALA A 277 -9.49 -28.20 -2.48
N GLU A 278 -8.61 -27.19 -2.39
CA GLU A 278 -7.32 -27.11 -3.11
C GLU A 278 -6.21 -27.91 -2.41
N SER A 279 -6.11 -27.76 -1.08
CA SER A 279 -5.23 -28.47 -0.13
C SER A 279 -6.02 -29.40 0.80
N SER A 280 -5.33 -30.16 1.67
CA SER A 280 -5.81 -30.99 2.81
C SER A 280 -7.07 -31.89 2.69
N LEU A 281 -8.23 -31.39 2.26
CA LEU A 281 -9.51 -32.10 2.21
C LEU A 281 -9.66 -32.99 0.96
N THR A 282 -10.18 -34.22 1.10
CA THR A 282 -10.70 -35.04 -0.01
C THR A 282 -12.20 -34.82 -0.15
N VAL A 283 -12.67 -34.57 -1.37
CA VAL A 283 -14.09 -34.67 -1.74
C VAL A 283 -14.27 -36.06 -2.38
N PRO A 284 -15.02 -37.00 -1.78
CA PRO A 284 -15.15 -38.35 -2.31
C PRO A 284 -15.86 -38.38 -3.66
N GLY A 285 -15.57 -39.37 -4.51
CA GLY A 285 -16.25 -39.61 -5.79
C GLY A 285 -15.84 -38.70 -6.95
N VAL A 286 -14.95 -37.72 -6.73
CA VAL A 286 -14.51 -36.77 -7.77
C VAL A 286 -13.61 -37.48 -8.78
N ARG A 287 -14.03 -37.46 -10.06
CA ARG A 287 -13.21 -37.88 -11.22
C ARG A 287 -13.02 -36.79 -12.27
N ALA A 288 -13.70 -35.64 -12.12
CA ALA A 288 -13.61 -34.51 -13.02
C ALA A 288 -13.29 -33.21 -12.24
N VAL A 289 -12.40 -32.38 -12.77
CA VAL A 289 -12.07 -31.06 -12.25
C VAL A 289 -12.31 -30.01 -13.32
N VAL A 290 -12.93 -28.89 -12.96
CA VAL A 290 -13.04 -27.69 -13.80
C VAL A 290 -12.42 -26.51 -13.07
N ASP A 291 -11.27 -26.04 -13.54
CA ASP A 291 -10.58 -24.92 -12.91
C ASP A 291 -10.80 -23.62 -13.68
N SER A 292 -11.34 -22.59 -13.02
CA SER A 292 -11.34 -21.21 -13.55
C SER A 292 -9.93 -20.62 -13.67
N GLY A 293 -8.95 -21.21 -12.99
CA GLY A 293 -7.58 -20.71 -12.87
C GLY A 293 -7.51 -19.36 -12.17
N LEU A 294 -8.52 -19.05 -11.36
CA LEU A 294 -8.61 -17.83 -10.56
C LEU A 294 -8.63 -18.17 -9.07
N ALA A 295 -8.08 -17.25 -8.27
CA ALA A 295 -8.16 -17.24 -6.82
C ALA A 295 -8.53 -15.84 -6.33
N ARG A 296 -8.97 -15.74 -5.07
CA ARG A 296 -9.29 -14.48 -4.41
C ARG A 296 -8.38 -14.33 -3.19
N VAL A 297 -7.41 -13.43 -3.29
CA VAL A 297 -6.35 -13.26 -2.28
C VAL A 297 -6.54 -11.93 -1.53
N PRO A 298 -6.24 -11.87 -0.22
CA PRO A 298 -6.05 -10.61 0.48
C PRO A 298 -4.93 -9.80 -0.19
N ARG A 299 -5.14 -8.51 -0.43
CA ARG A 299 -4.08 -7.55 -0.76
C ARG A 299 -4.33 -6.21 -0.10
N VAL A 300 -3.26 -5.56 0.38
CA VAL A 300 -3.32 -4.27 1.07
C VAL A 300 -2.69 -3.17 0.24
N ASP A 301 -3.42 -2.07 0.06
CA ASP A 301 -2.88 -0.80 -0.41
C ASP A 301 -2.31 -0.03 0.79
N HIS A 302 -1.05 -0.35 1.14
CA HIS A 302 -0.39 0.23 2.32
C HIS A 302 -0.34 1.76 2.28
N ARG A 303 -0.25 2.37 1.09
CA ARG A 303 -0.28 3.84 0.90
C ARG A 303 -1.63 4.48 1.25
N ARG A 304 -2.69 3.69 1.48
CA ARG A 304 -4.06 4.18 1.72
C ARG A 304 -4.78 3.51 2.90
N GLY A 305 -4.13 2.61 3.64
CA GLY A 305 -4.74 1.90 4.77
C GLY A 305 -5.95 1.03 4.40
N LEU A 306 -6.04 0.61 3.14
CA LEU A 306 -7.16 -0.18 2.60
C LEU A 306 -6.71 -1.60 2.27
N SER A 307 -7.16 -2.55 3.10
CA SER A 307 -7.20 -3.96 2.76
C SER A 307 -8.37 -4.27 1.82
N GLY A 308 -8.16 -5.21 0.90
CA GLY A 308 -9.17 -5.66 -0.06
C GLY A 308 -8.92 -7.07 -0.54
N LEU A 309 -9.81 -7.56 -1.41
CA LEU A 309 -9.73 -8.88 -2.03
C LEU A 309 -9.48 -8.73 -3.53
N ALA A 310 -8.28 -9.11 -3.98
CA ALA A 310 -7.93 -9.14 -5.39
C ALA A 310 -8.31 -10.49 -6.01
N THR A 311 -8.95 -10.48 -7.18
CA THR A 311 -9.00 -11.68 -8.02
C THR A 311 -7.70 -11.76 -8.81
N VAL A 312 -6.99 -12.88 -8.70
CA VAL A 312 -5.70 -13.12 -9.37
C VAL A 312 -5.74 -14.45 -10.11
N ARG A 313 -4.84 -14.64 -11.09
CA ARG A 313 -4.57 -15.95 -11.67
C ARG A 313 -3.83 -16.83 -10.66
N VAL A 314 -4.09 -18.13 -10.71
CA VAL A 314 -3.37 -19.11 -9.88
C VAL A 314 -1.94 -19.32 -10.35
N SER A 315 -1.10 -19.88 -9.49
CA SER A 315 0.20 -20.41 -9.87
C SER A 315 0.07 -21.76 -10.58
N ALA A 316 1.10 -22.17 -11.32
CA ALA A 316 1.17 -23.48 -11.96
C ALA A 316 1.00 -24.62 -10.93
N ALA A 317 1.75 -24.58 -9.82
CA ALA A 317 1.64 -25.57 -8.74
C ALA A 317 0.21 -25.68 -8.15
N VAL A 318 -0.54 -24.57 -8.07
CA VAL A 318 -1.96 -24.60 -7.63
C VAL A 318 -2.85 -25.21 -8.71
N ALA A 319 -2.67 -24.87 -9.99
CA ALA A 319 -3.41 -25.49 -11.10
C ALA A 319 -3.14 -27.00 -11.21
N ASP A 320 -1.95 -27.47 -10.83
CA ASP A 320 -1.58 -28.89 -10.78
C ASP A 320 -2.18 -29.60 -9.56
N GLN A 321 -2.15 -28.96 -8.38
CA GLN A 321 -2.86 -29.46 -7.18
C GLN A 321 -4.37 -29.55 -7.38
N ARG A 322 -4.98 -28.60 -8.11
CA ARG A 322 -6.39 -28.62 -8.50
C ARG A 322 -6.66 -29.77 -9.46
N ALA A 323 -5.88 -29.93 -10.53
CA ALA A 323 -6.03 -31.03 -11.48
C ALA A 323 -5.89 -32.41 -10.79
N GLY A 324 -4.89 -32.58 -9.91
CA GLY A 324 -4.66 -33.77 -9.10
C GLY A 324 -5.77 -34.13 -8.10
N ARG A 325 -6.89 -33.40 -8.07
CA ARG A 325 -8.10 -33.81 -7.33
C ARG A 325 -8.94 -34.84 -8.09
N ALA A 326 -8.84 -34.90 -9.42
CA ALA A 326 -9.49 -35.92 -10.24
C ALA A 326 -8.83 -37.32 -10.08
N GLY A 327 -7.50 -37.37 -10.02
CA GLY A 327 -6.71 -38.62 -10.01
C GLY A 327 -6.56 -39.30 -8.64
N ARG A 328 -7.51 -39.11 -7.71
CA ARG A 328 -7.39 -39.60 -6.31
C ARG A 328 -7.91 -41.02 -6.10
N GLU A 329 -9.06 -41.33 -6.67
CA GLU A 329 -9.77 -42.60 -6.42
C GLU A 329 -9.73 -43.52 -7.65
N ALA A 330 -9.61 -42.94 -8.84
CA ALA A 330 -9.43 -43.60 -10.14
C ALA A 330 -8.81 -42.58 -11.14
N PRO A 331 -8.52 -42.95 -12.41
CA PRO A 331 -8.20 -41.99 -13.46
C PRO A 331 -9.31 -40.96 -13.66
N GLY A 332 -8.95 -39.77 -14.14
CA GLY A 332 -9.89 -38.65 -14.27
C GLY A 332 -9.42 -37.53 -15.19
N TRP A 333 -10.17 -36.43 -15.21
CA TRP A 333 -9.97 -35.31 -16.14
C TRP A 333 -9.88 -33.96 -15.43
N ALA A 334 -9.12 -33.02 -16.00
CA ALA A 334 -9.01 -31.64 -15.54
C ALA A 334 -9.13 -30.64 -16.70
N TRP A 335 -10.29 -29.97 -16.79
CA TRP A 335 -10.51 -28.87 -17.73
C TRP A 335 -10.05 -27.54 -17.14
N ARG A 336 -9.09 -26.91 -17.81
CA ARG A 336 -8.50 -25.61 -17.46
C ARG A 336 -9.16 -24.52 -18.29
N CYS A 337 -9.90 -23.62 -17.67
CA CYS A 337 -10.68 -22.57 -18.34
C CYS A 337 -9.82 -21.39 -18.82
N TRP A 338 -8.72 -21.67 -19.52
CA TRP A 338 -7.84 -20.67 -20.12
C TRP A 338 -7.09 -21.26 -21.34
N PRO A 339 -6.52 -20.43 -22.22
CA PRO A 339 -5.71 -20.92 -23.35
C PRO A 339 -4.41 -21.58 -22.86
N GLU A 340 -3.97 -22.65 -23.53
CA GLU A 340 -2.76 -23.39 -23.16
C GLU A 340 -1.49 -22.51 -23.08
N PHE A 341 -1.32 -21.57 -24.02
CA PHE A 341 -0.19 -20.63 -24.03
C PHE A 341 -0.11 -19.73 -22.78
N GLU A 342 -1.21 -19.60 -22.03
CA GLU A 342 -1.24 -18.82 -20.80
C GLU A 342 -0.83 -19.64 -19.57
N HIS A 343 -0.72 -20.98 -19.68
CA HIS A 343 -0.25 -21.81 -18.59
C HIS A 343 1.25 -21.64 -18.32
N THR A 344 2.06 -21.46 -19.38
CA THR A 344 3.52 -21.30 -19.30
C THR A 344 3.95 -19.93 -18.74
N THR A 345 3.03 -18.97 -18.63
CA THR A 345 3.28 -17.64 -18.05
C THR A 345 2.74 -17.48 -16.63
N LEU A 346 2.13 -18.53 -16.05
CA LEU A 346 1.71 -18.52 -14.64
C LEU A 346 2.94 -18.51 -13.71
N PRO A 347 2.87 -17.84 -12.54
CA PRO A 347 3.90 -17.99 -11.50
C PRO A 347 4.05 -19.46 -11.09
N ALA A 348 5.28 -19.94 -10.86
CA ALA A 348 5.49 -21.34 -10.47
C ALA A 348 4.79 -21.70 -9.14
N PHE A 349 4.86 -20.81 -8.16
CA PHE A 349 4.35 -20.98 -6.79
C PHE A 349 3.43 -19.82 -6.38
N PRO A 350 2.51 -20.00 -5.42
CA PRO A 350 1.72 -18.89 -4.88
C PRO A 350 2.61 -17.85 -4.18
N GLU A 351 2.17 -16.59 -4.18
CA GLU A 351 2.83 -15.52 -3.41
C GLU A 351 2.48 -15.69 -1.91
N PRO A 352 3.46 -15.71 -0.99
CA PRO A 352 3.22 -15.95 0.43
C PRO A 352 2.43 -14.81 1.08
N GLU A 353 1.56 -15.13 2.04
CA GLU A 353 0.59 -14.18 2.61
C GLU A 353 1.29 -12.99 3.31
N ILE A 354 2.48 -13.20 3.88
CA ILE A 354 3.31 -12.16 4.50
C ILE A 354 3.73 -11.04 3.52
N ARG A 355 3.72 -11.29 2.21
CA ARG A 355 4.02 -10.27 1.18
C ARG A 355 2.82 -9.40 0.79
N THR A 356 1.60 -9.78 1.17
CA THR A 356 0.36 -9.22 0.61
C THR A 356 -0.70 -8.81 1.64
N ALA A 357 -0.71 -9.40 2.84
CA ALA A 357 -1.72 -9.20 3.86
C ALA A 357 -1.50 -7.97 4.77
N ASP A 358 -2.44 -7.73 5.68
CA ASP A 358 -2.36 -6.69 6.70
C ASP A 358 -1.45 -7.13 7.86
N LEU A 359 -0.24 -6.58 7.90
CA LEU A 359 0.76 -6.90 8.92
C LEU A 359 0.51 -6.20 10.26
N THR A 360 -0.61 -5.48 10.44
CA THR A 360 -1.01 -4.88 11.73
C THR A 360 -1.09 -5.94 12.85
N ARG A 361 -1.59 -7.15 12.56
CA ARG A 361 -1.57 -8.25 13.55
C ARG A 361 -0.16 -8.76 13.78
N LEU A 362 0.60 -9.07 12.71
CA LEU A 362 1.99 -9.55 12.80
C LEU A 362 2.82 -8.62 13.69
N ALA A 363 2.74 -7.31 13.47
CA ALA A 363 3.47 -6.31 14.25
C ALA A 363 3.11 -6.31 15.75
N LEU A 364 1.90 -6.73 16.14
CA LEU A 364 1.51 -6.81 17.55
C LEU A 364 2.04 -8.09 18.20
N GLU A 365 1.96 -9.23 17.51
CA GLU A 365 2.54 -10.50 17.98
C GLU A 365 4.07 -10.35 18.10
N LEU A 366 4.73 -9.67 17.16
CA LEU A 366 6.16 -9.35 17.20
C LEU A 366 6.55 -8.38 18.32
N ALA A 367 5.78 -7.31 18.54
CA ALA A 367 6.00 -6.41 19.68
C ALA A 367 5.70 -7.08 21.03
N SER A 368 4.80 -8.06 21.06
CA SER A 368 4.50 -8.90 22.23
C SER A 368 5.65 -9.86 22.56
N TRP A 369 6.29 -10.42 21.54
CA TRP A 369 7.51 -11.25 21.66
C TRP A 369 8.78 -10.44 22.01
N GLY A 370 8.70 -9.11 22.00
CA GLY A 370 9.83 -8.22 22.30
C GLY A 370 10.73 -7.88 21.11
N ILE A 371 10.41 -8.36 19.90
CA ILE A 371 11.19 -8.16 18.67
C ILE A 371 10.34 -7.39 17.64
N PRO A 372 10.08 -6.08 17.83
CA PRO A 372 9.03 -5.34 17.11
C PRO A 372 9.31 -5.09 15.61
N ASP A 373 10.51 -5.34 15.12
CA ASP A 373 10.89 -5.36 13.69
C ASP A 373 11.02 -6.77 13.11
N GLY A 374 10.95 -7.82 13.94
CA GLY A 374 11.21 -9.20 13.56
C GLY A 374 12.68 -9.53 13.27
N HIS A 375 13.64 -8.65 13.62
CA HIS A 375 15.06 -8.88 13.39
C HIS A 375 15.62 -9.98 14.32
N GLY A 376 16.41 -10.90 13.77
CA GLY A 376 16.97 -12.05 14.50
C GLY A 376 16.08 -13.30 14.49
N LEU A 377 14.80 -13.18 14.18
CA LEU A 377 13.92 -14.33 13.96
C LEU A 377 14.24 -15.03 12.62
N ALA A 378 14.15 -16.36 12.61
CA ALA A 378 14.36 -17.19 11.43
C ALA A 378 13.13 -17.19 10.51
N TRP A 379 13.15 -16.38 9.44
CA TRP A 379 12.05 -16.24 8.48
C TRP A 379 12.25 -17.06 7.19
N TRP A 380 11.18 -17.61 6.64
CA TRP A 380 11.16 -18.16 5.26
C TRP A 380 11.13 -17.03 4.21
N ASP A 381 10.25 -16.05 4.42
CA ASP A 381 10.29 -14.74 3.77
C ASP A 381 10.17 -13.69 4.89
N ALA A 382 11.13 -12.77 5.00
CA ALA A 382 11.05 -11.69 5.98
C ALA A 382 9.89 -10.72 5.66
N PRO A 383 9.24 -10.12 6.68
CA PRO A 383 8.15 -9.17 6.47
C PRO A 383 8.60 -7.94 5.63
N PRO A 384 7.87 -7.55 4.56
CA PRO A 384 8.20 -6.37 3.78
C PRO A 384 8.28 -5.10 4.64
N PRO A 385 9.40 -4.35 4.65
CA PRO A 385 9.60 -3.23 5.58
C PRO A 385 8.50 -2.16 5.54
N GLY A 386 8.01 -1.80 4.33
CA GLY A 386 6.90 -0.85 4.18
C GLY A 386 5.56 -1.37 4.70
N GLY A 387 5.29 -2.67 4.58
CA GLY A 387 4.09 -3.30 5.14
C GLY A 387 4.14 -3.38 6.66
N LEU A 388 5.31 -3.69 7.22
CA LEU A 388 5.54 -3.74 8.66
C LEU A 388 5.50 -2.34 9.30
N SER A 389 6.05 -1.31 8.64
CA SER A 389 5.93 0.09 9.08
C SER A 389 4.47 0.52 9.16
N ALA A 390 3.69 0.29 8.10
CA ALA A 390 2.25 0.59 8.09
C ALA A 390 1.49 -0.14 9.21
N GLY A 391 1.85 -1.40 9.51
CA GLY A 391 1.32 -2.13 10.66
C GLY A 391 1.68 -1.48 12.01
N ARG A 392 2.94 -1.10 12.22
CA ARG A 392 3.41 -0.40 13.43
C ARG A 392 2.80 1.00 13.59
N GLU A 393 2.58 1.72 12.49
CA GLU A 393 1.89 3.02 12.47
C GLU A 393 0.43 2.88 12.91
N VAL A 394 -0.30 1.87 12.42
CA VAL A 394 -1.64 1.55 12.90
C VAL A 394 -1.63 1.20 14.39
N LEU A 395 -0.70 0.35 14.85
CA LEU A 395 -0.60 0.01 16.28
C LEU A 395 -0.28 1.23 17.16
N ARG A 396 0.54 2.18 16.68
CA ARG A 396 0.82 3.45 17.37
C ARG A 396 -0.43 4.34 17.42
N ALA A 397 -1.21 4.42 16.34
CA ALA A 397 -2.48 5.14 16.31
C ALA A 397 -3.57 4.52 17.22
N LEU A 398 -3.50 3.21 17.49
CA LEU A 398 -4.31 2.52 18.50
C LEU A 398 -3.73 2.65 19.93
N GLY A 399 -2.49 3.15 20.08
CA GLY A 399 -1.75 3.17 21.35
C GLY A 399 -1.38 1.78 21.89
N ALA A 400 -1.25 0.80 21.00
CA ALA A 400 -0.85 -0.58 21.32
C ALA A 400 0.68 -0.74 21.41
N VAL A 401 1.42 0.10 20.68
CA VAL A 401 2.88 0.27 20.80
C VAL A 401 3.22 1.75 21.00
N ASP A 402 4.40 2.02 21.55
CA ASP A 402 4.90 3.38 21.79
C ASP A 402 5.60 4.02 20.56
N ALA A 403 6.43 5.04 20.80
CA ALA A 403 7.22 5.69 19.75
C ALA A 403 8.27 4.74 19.15
N GLY A 404 9.02 4.02 19.99
CA GLY A 404 10.04 3.05 19.56
C GLY A 404 9.45 1.77 18.96
N GLY A 405 8.24 1.40 19.37
CA GLY A 405 7.54 0.18 18.97
C GLY A 405 7.43 -0.86 20.08
N ALA A 406 7.79 -0.54 21.32
CA ALA A 406 7.61 -1.46 22.45
C ALA A 406 6.11 -1.57 22.81
N ILE A 407 5.67 -2.75 23.23
CA ILE A 407 4.26 -3.03 23.50
C ILE A 407 3.76 -2.37 24.79
N THR A 408 2.64 -1.63 24.68
CA THR A 408 2.04 -0.93 25.84
C THR A 408 1.19 -1.87 26.70
N ALA A 409 0.73 -1.38 27.86
CA ALA A 409 -0.27 -2.10 28.64
C ALA A 409 -1.60 -2.32 27.88
N ARG A 410 -1.99 -1.40 26.99
CA ARG A 410 -3.11 -1.63 26.05
C ARG A 410 -2.74 -2.70 25.03
N GLY A 411 -1.55 -2.64 24.45
CA GLY A 411 -1.07 -3.64 23.48
C GLY A 411 -1.13 -5.07 24.03
N ARG A 412 -0.63 -5.30 25.25
CA ARG A 412 -0.71 -6.61 25.92
C ARG A 412 -2.16 -7.08 26.09
N ARG A 413 -3.07 -6.22 26.55
CA ARG A 413 -4.51 -6.53 26.63
C ARG A 413 -5.14 -6.82 25.26
N MET A 414 -4.70 -6.12 24.21
CA MET A 414 -5.20 -6.34 22.84
C MET A 414 -4.75 -7.68 22.25
N ALA A 415 -3.53 -8.14 22.59
CA ALA A 415 -3.04 -9.45 22.17
C ALA A 415 -3.86 -10.59 22.78
N THR A 416 -4.16 -10.55 24.10
CA THR A 416 -4.91 -11.61 24.79
C THR A 416 -6.35 -11.76 24.31
N VAL A 417 -7.01 -10.69 23.85
CA VAL A 417 -8.37 -10.73 23.29
C VAL A 417 -8.47 -11.57 22.01
N GLY A 418 -7.36 -11.73 21.27
CA GLY A 418 -7.32 -12.64 20.12
C GLY A 418 -8.22 -12.25 18.94
N LEU A 419 -8.47 -10.95 18.77
CA LEU A 419 -9.07 -10.35 17.57
C LEU A 419 -8.01 -9.64 16.72
N HIS A 420 -8.38 -9.11 15.56
CA HIS A 420 -7.54 -8.12 14.90
C HIS A 420 -7.32 -6.89 15.82
N PRO A 421 -6.13 -6.28 15.92
CA PRO A 421 -5.83 -5.25 16.93
C PRO A 421 -6.84 -4.09 16.97
N ARG A 422 -7.35 -3.69 15.81
CA ARG A 422 -8.43 -2.69 15.67
C ARG A 422 -9.71 -3.08 16.42
N LEU A 423 -10.17 -4.32 16.22
CA LEU A 423 -11.36 -4.87 16.86
C LEU A 423 -11.11 -5.15 18.35
N ALA A 424 -9.89 -5.53 18.73
CA ALA A 424 -9.49 -5.68 20.12
C ALA A 424 -9.56 -4.34 20.88
N ARG A 425 -9.04 -3.24 20.31
CA ARG A 425 -9.20 -1.90 20.90
C ARG A 425 -10.67 -1.50 20.99
N ALA A 426 -11.43 -1.67 19.91
CA ALA A 426 -12.85 -1.31 19.88
C ALA A 426 -13.70 -2.07 20.90
N LEU A 427 -13.38 -3.35 21.17
CA LEU A 427 -14.00 -4.12 22.24
C LEU A 427 -13.57 -3.59 23.62
N LEU A 428 -12.26 -3.47 23.88
CA LEU A 428 -11.70 -3.12 25.19
C LEU A 428 -11.97 -1.68 25.63
N ASP A 429 -11.69 -0.71 24.77
CA ASP A 429 -11.92 0.72 25.05
C ASP A 429 -13.43 1.02 24.93
N GLY A 430 -14.11 0.46 23.92
CA GLY A 430 -15.54 0.71 23.66
C GLY A 430 -16.47 0.17 24.74
N ALA A 431 -16.17 -0.99 25.33
CA ALA A 431 -16.94 -1.55 26.44
C ALA A 431 -17.04 -0.60 27.64
N ALA A 432 -16.01 0.20 27.89
CA ALA A 432 -15.99 1.19 28.96
C ALA A 432 -16.81 2.46 28.65
N LEU A 433 -17.33 2.61 27.43
CA LEU A 433 -17.97 3.82 26.91
C LEU A 433 -19.43 3.58 26.49
N VAL A 434 -19.69 2.55 25.68
CA VAL A 434 -21.03 2.18 25.19
C VAL A 434 -21.66 1.03 25.98
N GLY A 435 -20.89 0.40 26.88
CA GLY A 435 -21.23 -0.82 27.61
C GLY A 435 -20.69 -2.10 26.91
N PRO A 436 -20.34 -3.15 27.66
CA PRO A 436 -19.64 -4.33 27.13
C PRO A 436 -20.46 -5.05 26.05
N ARG A 437 -21.77 -5.16 26.25
CA ARG A 437 -22.69 -5.78 25.30
C ARG A 437 -22.76 -5.03 23.96
N HIS A 438 -22.93 -3.70 23.97
CA HIS A 438 -23.05 -2.94 22.72
C HIS A 438 -21.73 -2.92 21.95
N ALA A 439 -20.59 -2.86 22.66
CA ALA A 439 -19.26 -3.03 22.06
C ALA A 439 -19.12 -4.41 21.41
N ALA A 440 -19.54 -5.49 22.09
CA ALA A 440 -19.55 -6.84 21.52
C ALA A 440 -20.51 -6.99 20.32
N GLU A 441 -21.70 -6.37 20.37
CA GLU A 441 -22.68 -6.37 19.28
C GLU A 441 -22.15 -5.69 18.00
N VAL A 442 -21.48 -4.54 18.14
CA VAL A 442 -20.79 -3.86 17.02
C VAL A 442 -19.60 -4.69 16.55
N VAL A 443 -18.71 -5.14 17.45
CA VAL A 443 -17.48 -5.86 17.06
C VAL A 443 -17.80 -7.20 16.38
N ALA A 444 -18.86 -7.91 16.77
CA ALA A 444 -19.33 -9.10 16.07
C ALA A 444 -19.84 -8.83 14.64
N LEU A 445 -20.36 -7.63 14.37
CA LEU A 445 -20.73 -7.17 13.03
C LEU A 445 -19.51 -6.68 12.22
N LEU A 446 -18.44 -6.21 12.89
CA LEU A 446 -17.20 -5.80 12.21
C LEU A 446 -16.27 -6.98 11.90
N ASP A 447 -16.30 -8.06 12.69
CA ASP A 447 -15.55 -9.30 12.42
C ASP A 447 -16.22 -10.17 11.33
N ASP A 448 -17.53 -9.99 11.09
CA ASP A 448 -18.22 -10.57 9.94
C ASP A 448 -19.17 -9.57 9.24
N ASP A 449 -18.61 -8.89 8.24
CA ASP A 449 -19.32 -7.93 7.39
C ASP A 449 -20.51 -8.52 6.61
N THR A 450 -20.62 -9.85 6.50
CA THR A 450 -21.76 -10.49 5.83
C THR A 450 -23.05 -10.44 6.63
N LEU A 451 -22.97 -10.06 7.91
CA LEU A 451 -24.12 -9.76 8.75
C LEU A 451 -24.74 -8.38 8.44
N ALA A 452 -24.04 -7.52 7.67
CA ALA A 452 -24.54 -6.20 7.28
C ALA A 452 -25.42 -6.26 6.02
N THR A 453 -26.71 -5.96 6.17
CA THR A 453 -27.68 -5.84 5.08
C THR A 453 -27.81 -4.42 4.51
N ALA A 454 -27.28 -3.41 5.20
CA ALA A 454 -27.37 -1.98 4.87
C ALA A 454 -26.01 -1.29 5.03
N THR A 455 -25.86 -0.08 4.46
CA THR A 455 -24.64 0.73 4.63
C THR A 455 -24.62 1.58 5.90
N ASP A 456 -25.79 1.96 6.43
CA ASP A 456 -25.92 2.43 7.81
C ASP A 456 -25.76 1.27 8.80
N LEU A 457 -24.71 1.34 9.63
CA LEU A 457 -24.41 0.35 10.67
C LEU A 457 -25.49 0.32 11.76
N ALA A 458 -26.12 1.45 12.09
CA ALA A 458 -27.19 1.47 13.08
C ALA A 458 -28.43 0.69 12.58
N THR A 459 -28.78 0.79 11.30
CA THR A 459 -29.83 -0.02 10.66
C THR A 459 -29.45 -1.50 10.58
N ALA A 460 -28.19 -1.83 10.30
CA ALA A 460 -27.71 -3.22 10.36
C ALA A 460 -27.85 -3.81 11.78
N LEU A 461 -27.45 -3.09 12.83
CA LEU A 461 -27.60 -3.53 14.22
C LEU A 461 -29.06 -3.66 14.66
N ARG A 462 -29.92 -2.69 14.32
CA ARG A 462 -31.38 -2.79 14.58
C ARG A 462 -31.98 -4.05 13.96
N THR A 463 -31.53 -4.41 12.74
CA THR A 463 -31.93 -5.65 12.05
C THR A 463 -31.46 -6.89 12.81
N LEU A 464 -30.17 -6.97 13.19
CA LEU A 464 -29.62 -8.11 13.94
C LEU A 464 -30.20 -8.29 15.34
N ARG A 465 -30.54 -7.20 16.05
CA ARG A 465 -31.20 -7.22 17.37
C ARG A 465 -32.63 -7.76 17.33
N ARG A 466 -33.32 -7.58 16.19
CA ARG A 466 -34.66 -8.11 15.90
C ARG A 466 -34.58 -9.56 15.44
N ASP A 467 -33.80 -9.83 14.40
CA ASP A 467 -33.74 -11.13 13.71
C ASP A 467 -32.90 -12.18 14.46
N ARG A 468 -32.08 -11.73 15.41
CA ARG A 468 -31.33 -12.51 16.40
C ARG A 468 -30.61 -13.77 15.87
N PRO A 469 -29.76 -13.69 14.83
CA PRO A 469 -29.10 -14.89 14.28
C PRO A 469 -28.22 -15.58 15.31
N THR A 470 -28.40 -16.89 15.51
CA THR A 470 -27.70 -17.71 16.52
C THR A 470 -26.17 -17.72 16.38
N ARG A 471 -25.65 -17.36 15.19
CA ARG A 471 -24.21 -17.18 14.97
C ARG A 471 -23.69 -15.85 15.52
N TRP A 472 -24.44 -14.75 15.31
CA TRP A 472 -24.11 -13.44 15.87
C TRP A 472 -24.26 -13.43 17.39
N GLN A 473 -25.37 -13.97 17.92
CA GLN A 473 -25.59 -14.09 19.38
C GLN A 473 -24.44 -14.79 20.11
N ARG A 474 -23.96 -15.93 19.58
CA ARG A 474 -22.85 -16.68 20.18
C ARG A 474 -21.54 -15.89 20.18
N GLU A 475 -21.24 -15.17 19.11
CA GLU A 475 -20.04 -14.32 19.07
C GLU A 475 -20.18 -13.13 20.03
N VAL A 476 -21.33 -12.46 20.09
CA VAL A 476 -21.60 -11.39 21.07
C VAL A 476 -21.43 -11.88 22.51
N HIS A 477 -21.96 -13.07 22.83
CA HIS A 477 -21.77 -13.68 24.16
C HIS A 477 -20.29 -14.02 24.44
N ARG A 478 -19.58 -14.62 23.47
CA ARG A 478 -18.14 -14.91 23.58
C ARG A 478 -17.31 -13.64 23.81
N LEU A 479 -17.56 -12.61 23.02
CA LEU A 479 -16.89 -11.30 23.12
C LEU A 479 -17.21 -10.57 24.42
N THR A 480 -18.43 -10.69 24.95
CA THR A 480 -18.79 -10.13 26.25
C THR A 480 -17.97 -10.78 27.37
N ARG A 481 -17.92 -12.11 27.44
CA ARG A 481 -17.16 -12.80 28.50
C ARG A 481 -15.64 -12.60 28.44
N LEU A 482 -15.06 -12.25 27.28
CA LEU A 482 -13.65 -11.84 27.18
C LEU A 482 -13.35 -10.52 27.92
N LEU A 483 -14.36 -9.69 28.17
CA LEU A 483 -14.22 -8.47 28.97
C LEU A 483 -14.30 -8.75 30.47
N ASP A 484 -15.08 -9.76 30.86
CA ASP A 484 -15.31 -10.11 32.27
C ASP A 484 -14.11 -10.85 32.91
N HIS A 485 -13.30 -11.58 32.12
CA HIS A 485 -12.16 -12.37 32.60
C HIS A 485 -10.84 -12.03 31.85
N PRO A 486 -10.30 -10.80 31.99
CA PRO A 486 -9.13 -10.35 31.23
C PRO A 486 -7.81 -10.82 31.86
N GLY A 487 -7.42 -12.09 31.65
CA GLY A 487 -6.03 -12.51 31.93
C GLY A 487 -5.77 -13.97 32.28
N THR A 488 -6.78 -14.79 32.53
CA THR A 488 -6.59 -16.26 32.58
C THR A 488 -6.69 -16.83 31.16
N PRO A 489 -5.91 -17.87 30.80
CA PRO A 489 -6.26 -18.75 29.68
C PRO A 489 -7.47 -19.62 30.08
N THR A 490 -8.62 -18.98 30.31
CA THR A 490 -9.86 -19.67 30.70
C THR A 490 -10.27 -20.64 29.62
N ASP A 491 -10.58 -21.88 30.02
CA ASP A 491 -11.09 -22.90 29.11
C ASP A 491 -12.36 -22.38 28.38
N GLU A 492 -12.33 -22.30 27.05
CA GLU A 492 -13.46 -21.76 26.27
C GLU A 492 -14.75 -22.60 26.44
N SER A 493 -14.66 -23.81 27.01
CA SER A 493 -15.75 -24.79 27.11
C SER A 493 -16.85 -24.46 28.13
N THR A 494 -16.55 -23.81 29.27
CA THR A 494 -17.56 -23.51 30.32
C THR A 494 -18.70 -22.63 29.78
N SER A 495 -18.44 -21.88 28.70
CA SER A 495 -19.43 -21.09 27.95
C SER A 495 -20.51 -21.90 27.25
N TYR A 496 -20.16 -23.10 26.79
CA TYR A 496 -20.94 -23.85 25.81
C TYR A 496 -21.80 -24.92 26.47
N ALA A 497 -21.40 -25.43 27.63
CA ALA A 497 -22.23 -26.29 28.48
C ALA A 497 -23.51 -25.54 28.94
N ALA A 498 -23.35 -24.40 29.61
CA ALA A 498 -24.46 -23.61 30.17
C ALA A 498 -25.45 -23.07 29.12
N ALA A 499 -25.05 -22.96 27.85
CA ALA A 499 -25.93 -22.58 26.75
C ALA A 499 -26.71 -23.76 26.13
N THR A 500 -26.37 -25.00 26.51
CA THR A 500 -27.02 -26.23 26.00
C THR A 500 -28.15 -26.70 26.92
N GLU A 501 -28.02 -26.49 28.24
CA GLU A 501 -29.00 -26.93 29.26
C GLU A 501 -30.34 -26.19 29.18
N LEU A 502 -30.40 -25.04 28.49
CA LEU A 502 -31.60 -24.20 28.35
C LEU A 502 -32.54 -24.59 27.19
N SER A 503 -32.35 -25.76 26.56
CA SER A 503 -33.18 -26.24 25.44
C SER A 503 -33.55 -27.73 25.50
N THR A 504 -33.42 -28.40 26.65
CA THR A 504 -33.66 -29.86 26.75
C THR A 504 -34.49 -30.29 27.99
N GLU A 505 -35.73 -29.79 28.10
CA GLU A 505 -36.76 -30.52 28.85
C GLU A 505 -37.47 -31.52 27.92
N PRO A 506 -37.55 -32.82 28.27
CA PRO A 506 -38.39 -33.77 27.54
C PRO A 506 -39.87 -33.60 27.95
N PRO A 507 -40.83 -33.66 27.01
CA PRO A 507 -42.25 -33.55 27.34
C PRO A 507 -42.71 -34.77 28.15
N SER A 508 -43.17 -34.54 29.38
CA SER A 508 -43.73 -35.58 30.25
C SER A 508 -45.16 -35.96 29.81
N PRO A 509 -45.51 -37.27 29.72
CA PRO A 509 -46.82 -37.70 29.21
C PRO A 509 -47.83 -38.03 30.32
N THR A 510 -48.85 -37.19 30.52
CA THR A 510 -50.07 -37.60 31.27
C THR A 510 -51.34 -36.95 30.71
N ALA A 511 -52.45 -37.65 30.88
CA ALA A 511 -53.82 -37.29 30.47
C ALA A 511 -54.38 -36.06 31.27
N THR A 512 -55.57 -35.51 31.02
CA THR A 512 -56.78 -36.05 30.35
C THR A 512 -57.68 -34.90 29.89
N PHE A 513 -58.51 -35.09 28.85
CA PHE A 513 -59.85 -34.47 28.79
C PHE A 513 -60.82 -35.36 27.98
N ASP A 514 -62.11 -35.29 28.32
CA ASP A 514 -63.21 -36.17 27.86
C ASP A 514 -64.17 -35.43 26.91
N ARG A 515 -64.86 -36.19 26.03
CA ARG A 515 -66.13 -35.90 25.29
C ARG A 515 -66.34 -34.52 24.60
N ALA A 516 -67.04 -34.42 23.46
CA ALA A 516 -68.06 -35.30 22.89
C ALA A 516 -68.21 -35.12 21.36
N GLN A 517 -68.78 -36.15 20.71
CA GLN A 517 -69.59 -36.12 19.46
C GLN A 517 -68.93 -35.55 18.17
N GLU A 518 -69.23 -36.01 16.95
CA GLU A 518 -70.30 -36.91 16.51
C GLU A 518 -69.85 -37.82 15.34
N GLU A 519 -70.77 -38.66 14.88
CA GLU A 519 -70.73 -39.75 13.87
C GLU A 519 -69.97 -39.46 12.54
N ALA A 520 -69.48 -40.43 11.75
CA ALA A 520 -69.80 -41.86 11.66
C ALA A 520 -68.62 -42.76 11.18
N GLN A 521 -68.84 -44.08 11.23
CA GLN A 521 -67.98 -45.19 10.74
C GLN A 521 -68.87 -46.15 9.88
N PRO A 522 -68.39 -47.26 9.27
CA PRO A 522 -67.02 -47.61 8.81
C PRO A 522 -67.03 -48.20 7.36
N SER A 523 -65.88 -48.64 6.83
CA SER A 523 -65.81 -49.92 6.07
C SER A 523 -64.40 -50.49 5.94
N ALA A 524 -64.34 -51.81 5.99
CA ALA A 524 -63.24 -52.76 5.83
C ALA A 524 -62.35 -52.54 4.58
N ALA A 525 -61.05 -52.84 4.52
CA ALA A 525 -60.25 -53.99 5.02
C ALA A 525 -60.42 -55.30 4.21
N HIS A 526 -59.40 -55.68 3.41
CA HIS A 526 -58.90 -57.06 3.22
C HIS A 526 -57.68 -57.13 2.27
N ASP A 527 -56.58 -57.71 2.76
CA ASP A 527 -55.66 -58.60 2.00
C ASP A 527 -56.38 -59.97 1.79
N PRO A 528 -55.92 -60.97 0.99
CA PRO A 528 -54.52 -61.28 0.66
C PRO A 528 -54.22 -61.93 -0.74
N ALA A 529 -52.96 -62.39 -0.87
CA ALA A 529 -52.52 -63.65 -1.49
C ALA A 529 -52.16 -63.74 -3.00
N ALA A 530 -51.21 -64.64 -3.28
CA ALA A 530 -50.48 -64.81 -4.53
C ALA A 530 -50.67 -66.20 -5.17
N ALA A 531 -50.27 -66.34 -6.45
CA ALA A 531 -50.00 -67.63 -7.11
C ALA A 531 -49.05 -67.48 -8.34
N ASP A 532 -48.46 -68.60 -8.76
CA ASP A 532 -47.40 -68.81 -9.78
C ASP A 532 -47.77 -70.12 -10.58
N PRO A 533 -47.00 -70.75 -11.50
CA PRO A 533 -46.07 -70.35 -12.59
C PRO A 533 -46.47 -70.88 -14.00
N ARG A 534 -45.61 -70.66 -15.03
CA ARG A 534 -45.07 -71.66 -16.05
C ARG A 534 -45.16 -71.30 -17.55
N ALA A 535 -44.04 -71.47 -18.29
CA ALA A 535 -43.86 -72.29 -19.52
C ALA A 535 -42.77 -71.80 -20.53
N HIS A 536 -42.09 -72.71 -21.24
CA HIS A 536 -41.15 -72.49 -22.38
C HIS A 536 -41.60 -73.25 -23.66
N PRO A 537 -41.17 -72.84 -24.88
CA PRO A 537 -40.00 -73.38 -25.63
C PRO A 537 -38.94 -72.27 -25.97
N THR A 538 -37.71 -72.41 -26.53
CA THR A 538 -36.82 -73.45 -27.17
C THR A 538 -36.73 -73.53 -28.72
N HIS A 539 -35.53 -73.91 -29.24
CA HIS A 539 -35.01 -74.03 -30.64
C HIS A 539 -34.48 -72.74 -31.36
N ASP A 540 -33.35 -72.73 -32.10
CA ASP A 540 -32.18 -73.66 -32.13
C ASP A 540 -30.88 -73.10 -32.81
N LEU A 541 -29.78 -73.87 -32.67
CA LEU A 541 -28.48 -74.03 -33.41
C LEU A 541 -28.23 -73.33 -34.80
N ALA A 542 -27.00 -73.12 -35.33
CA ALA A 542 -25.65 -73.65 -35.02
C ALA A 542 -24.44 -72.93 -35.72
N LYS A 543 -23.23 -73.00 -35.10
CA LYS A 543 -21.85 -73.20 -35.69
C LYS A 543 -21.28 -72.12 -36.68
N THR A 544 -19.99 -72.04 -37.08
CA THR A 544 -18.79 -72.92 -37.01
C THR A 544 -17.42 -72.15 -37.12
N THR A 545 -16.37 -72.61 -36.40
CA THR A 545 -14.89 -72.68 -36.73
C THR A 545 -14.06 -71.59 -37.49
N ASP A 546 -13.04 -71.05 -36.79
CA ASP A 546 -11.57 -71.33 -36.94
C ASP A 546 -10.62 -70.57 -37.92
N THR A 547 -9.32 -70.57 -37.55
CA THR A 547 -8.03 -70.41 -38.30
C THR A 547 -7.40 -69.06 -38.72
N ARG A 548 -6.26 -68.76 -38.06
CA ARG A 548 -4.89 -68.39 -38.57
C ARG A 548 -4.68 -67.53 -39.85
N ALA A 549 -4.07 -66.36 -39.63
CA ALA A 549 -2.68 -65.94 -39.99
C ALA A 549 -2.17 -65.73 -41.46
N HIS A 550 -1.14 -64.84 -41.52
CA HIS A 550 -0.08 -64.62 -42.55
C HIS A 550 -0.27 -63.68 -43.77
N GLN A 551 0.61 -62.64 -43.78
CA GLN A 551 1.49 -62.13 -44.85
C GLN A 551 0.99 -61.37 -46.11
N GLU A 552 1.52 -60.14 -46.23
CA GLU A 552 2.47 -59.60 -47.25
C GLU A 552 2.21 -59.77 -48.78
N GLY A 553 2.68 -58.77 -49.54
CA GLY A 553 2.57 -58.65 -51.00
C GLY A 553 1.99 -57.29 -51.43
N ASP A 554 2.70 -56.15 -51.49
CA ASP A 554 4.11 -55.79 -51.69
C ASP A 554 4.51 -55.37 -53.14
N HIS A 555 5.41 -54.39 -53.20
CA HIS A 555 6.25 -53.89 -54.31
C HIS A 555 5.61 -53.38 -55.63
N ALA A 556 5.90 -52.10 -55.92
CA ALA A 556 6.28 -51.63 -57.26
C ALA A 556 7.38 -50.54 -57.16
N THR A 557 8.52 -50.80 -57.78
CA THR A 557 9.75 -49.97 -57.91
C THR A 557 9.78 -49.25 -59.27
N ALA A 558 10.67 -48.30 -59.63
CA ALA A 558 11.54 -47.32 -58.95
C ALA A 558 12.22 -46.43 -60.04
N VAL A 559 13.25 -45.64 -59.70
CA VAL A 559 14.27 -45.02 -60.59
C VAL A 559 13.80 -43.76 -61.40
N ALA A 560 14.60 -42.72 -61.68
CA ALA A 560 15.65 -41.94 -60.96
C ALA A 560 16.12 -40.77 -61.87
N ASP A 561 16.72 -39.68 -61.33
CA ASP A 561 17.91 -39.05 -61.95
C ASP A 561 18.69 -38.11 -60.99
N ARG A 562 19.74 -37.44 -61.51
CA ARG A 562 20.94 -36.92 -60.83
C ARG A 562 20.91 -35.49 -60.27
N ALA A 563 21.31 -35.41 -59.00
CA ALA A 563 22.44 -34.63 -58.43
C ALA A 563 22.72 -33.16 -58.83
N LYS A 564 22.89 -32.32 -57.78
CA LYS A 564 24.02 -31.36 -57.65
C LYS A 564 24.28 -30.96 -56.18
N MET A 565 25.53 -31.08 -55.73
CA MET A 565 26.10 -30.44 -54.51
C MET A 565 26.88 -29.17 -54.95
N SER A 566 27.41 -28.27 -54.13
CA SER A 566 27.78 -28.19 -52.70
C SER A 566 27.70 -26.70 -52.23
N GLY A 567 27.89 -26.26 -50.96
CA GLY A 567 28.12 -26.89 -49.63
C GLY A 567 28.99 -26.00 -48.71
N ILE A 568 29.08 -26.29 -47.38
CA ILE A 568 30.14 -25.84 -46.41
C ILE A 568 30.06 -24.33 -45.97
N ARG A 569 30.27 -23.85 -44.71
CA ARG A 569 30.49 -24.39 -43.32
C ARG A 569 30.20 -23.29 -42.24
N ALA A 570 30.20 -23.66 -40.94
CA ALA A 570 30.37 -22.78 -39.75
C ALA A 570 31.84 -22.85 -39.22
N PRO A 571 32.33 -22.26 -38.07
CA PRO A 571 31.73 -21.59 -36.88
C PRO A 571 32.29 -20.14 -36.62
N THR A 572 32.65 -19.52 -35.45
CA THR A 572 32.98 -19.92 -34.05
C THR A 572 33.00 -18.74 -33.01
N SER A 573 32.68 -19.04 -31.73
CA SER A 573 33.23 -18.55 -30.42
C SER A 573 33.53 -17.08 -30.02
N HIS A 574 33.09 -16.73 -28.79
CA HIS A 574 33.75 -15.98 -27.68
C HIS A 574 34.28 -14.52 -27.83
N GLY A 575 34.05 -13.69 -26.79
CA GLY A 575 34.80 -12.45 -26.49
C GLY A 575 34.02 -11.43 -25.64
N PRO A 576 34.55 -10.89 -24.52
CA PRO A 576 33.87 -9.88 -23.68
C PRO A 576 34.34 -8.44 -23.97
N ALA A 577 33.59 -7.44 -23.48
CA ALA A 577 33.99 -6.02 -23.48
C ALA A 577 33.51 -5.31 -22.20
N THR A 578 34.24 -4.27 -21.77
CA THR A 578 34.03 -3.53 -20.52
C THR A 578 33.97 -2.01 -20.74
N THR A 579 33.38 -1.31 -19.77
CA THR A 579 33.65 0.11 -19.40
C THR A 579 33.28 1.26 -20.36
N ALA A 580 33.19 2.45 -19.77
CA ALA A 580 33.25 3.81 -20.34
C ALA A 580 31.96 4.45 -20.96
N GLU A 581 31.28 5.24 -20.10
CA GLU A 581 31.21 6.72 -20.16
C GLU A 581 30.74 7.54 -21.39
N THR A 582 30.23 8.74 -21.05
CA THR A 582 30.16 10.00 -21.85
C THR A 582 28.85 10.33 -22.59
N GLN A 583 28.06 11.18 -21.91
CA GLN A 583 27.41 12.44 -22.36
C GLN A 583 26.68 12.57 -23.73
N ALA A 584 25.46 13.11 -23.63
CA ALA A 584 24.84 14.17 -24.45
C ALA A 584 24.88 14.13 -26.00
N HIS A 585 23.70 14.34 -26.62
CA HIS A 585 23.45 15.65 -27.26
C HIS A 585 21.97 15.98 -27.51
N THR A 586 21.75 17.28 -27.68
CA THR A 586 20.53 18.02 -28.00
C THR A 586 19.98 17.84 -29.43
N ALA A 587 18.68 17.58 -29.55
CA ALA A 587 17.74 18.19 -30.52
C ALA A 587 16.31 17.74 -30.12
N GLY A 588 15.21 18.48 -30.28
CA GLY A 588 14.99 19.67 -31.10
C GLY A 588 14.10 19.34 -32.30
N VAL A 589 12.82 19.75 -32.29
CA VAL A 589 12.01 20.15 -33.45
C VAL A 589 10.75 20.86 -32.95
N ARG A 590 10.38 21.98 -33.60
CA ARG A 590 9.08 22.63 -33.45
C ARG A 590 8.14 22.15 -34.56
N THR A 591 6.87 21.95 -34.25
CA THR A 591 5.79 22.13 -35.24
C THR A 591 4.80 23.16 -34.73
N LYS A 592 4.43 24.11 -35.59
CA LYS A 592 3.30 25.01 -35.36
C LYS A 592 2.04 24.37 -35.95
N SER A 593 0.89 24.65 -35.35
CA SER A 593 -0.36 24.73 -36.09
C SER A 593 -1.11 26.00 -35.66
N THR A 594 -1.98 26.51 -36.51
CA THR A 594 -2.59 27.85 -36.39
C THR A 594 -4.05 27.80 -36.77
N ASP A 595 -4.89 28.42 -35.94
CA ASP A 595 -6.03 29.28 -36.30
C ASP A 595 -6.69 29.76 -35.00
N LYS A 596 -7.56 30.78 -34.93
CA LYS A 596 -7.74 32.10 -35.58
C LYS A 596 -9.20 32.50 -35.25
N GLN A 597 -9.43 33.76 -34.84
CA GLN A 597 -10.75 34.43 -34.85
C GLN A 597 -11.81 33.83 -33.88
N ALA A 598 -12.81 34.57 -33.37
CA ALA A 598 -13.17 35.98 -33.53
C ALA A 598 -13.83 36.58 -32.25
N HIS A 599 -14.11 37.89 -32.30
CA HIS A 599 -14.72 38.74 -31.27
C HIS A 599 -16.07 38.27 -30.67
N THR A 600 -16.34 38.70 -29.43
CA THR A 600 -17.39 39.70 -29.12
C THR A 600 -17.19 40.30 -27.70
N ALA A 601 -18.00 41.29 -27.30
CA ALA A 601 -17.74 42.17 -26.14
C ALA A 601 -19.01 42.49 -25.32
N SER A 602 -18.84 43.25 -24.22
CA SER A 602 -19.89 43.81 -23.33
C SER A 602 -20.59 42.79 -22.41
N SER A 603 -20.51 42.93 -21.09
CA SER A 603 -21.19 44.01 -20.37
C SER A 603 -20.65 44.26 -18.96
N THR A 604 -20.83 45.49 -18.46
CA THR A 604 -20.71 45.85 -17.03
C THR A 604 -22.11 45.94 -16.39
N PRO A 605 -22.17 46.03 -15.05
CA PRO A 605 -22.86 47.21 -14.52
C PRO A 605 -22.13 47.90 -13.35
N LYS A 606 -22.27 49.23 -13.29
CA LYS A 606 -22.20 50.03 -12.05
C LYS A 606 -23.54 49.86 -11.29
N THR A 607 -23.80 50.31 -10.06
CA THR A 607 -23.21 51.34 -9.17
C THR A 607 -23.84 51.17 -7.77
N ALA A 608 -23.19 51.64 -6.69
CA ALA A 608 -23.85 52.30 -5.55
C ALA A 608 -22.82 52.89 -4.57
N ASP A 609 -23.09 54.08 -4.03
CA ASP A 609 -22.27 54.75 -3.02
C ASP A 609 -22.76 54.47 -1.58
N ALA A 610 -21.84 54.58 -0.62
CA ALA A 610 -22.14 55.02 0.75
C ALA A 610 -20.89 55.61 1.41
N GLN A 611 -20.85 56.94 1.57
CA GLN A 611 -19.84 57.61 2.40
C GLN A 611 -20.32 57.73 3.85
N ALA A 612 -19.41 57.60 4.81
CA ALA A 612 -19.62 58.08 6.18
C ALA A 612 -18.27 58.54 6.77
N HIS A 613 -18.21 59.79 7.23
CA HIS A 613 -17.06 60.34 7.95
C HIS A 613 -17.17 60.09 9.45
N ALA A 614 -16.06 59.73 10.09
CA ALA A 614 -15.79 60.03 11.49
C ALA A 614 -14.27 60.20 11.67
N SER A 615 -13.85 61.18 12.46
CA SER A 615 -12.45 61.59 12.58
C SER A 615 -12.09 61.82 14.05
N VAL A 616 -10.88 61.37 14.44
CA VAL A 616 -10.11 61.85 15.61
C VAL A 616 -10.77 61.68 16.99
N ASP A 617 -10.09 60.94 17.88
CA ASP A 617 -9.58 61.61 19.09
C ASP A 617 -8.34 60.93 19.70
N ILE A 618 -7.61 61.68 20.53
CA ILE A 618 -6.32 61.29 21.12
C ILE A 618 -6.40 61.30 22.64
N ALA A 619 -6.01 60.19 23.28
CA ALA A 619 -5.79 60.15 24.73
C ALA A 619 -4.45 59.47 25.07
N LYS A 620 -3.52 60.24 25.64
CA LYS A 620 -2.37 59.68 26.36
C LYS A 620 -2.82 59.29 27.76
N ALA A 621 -2.36 58.13 28.23
CA ALA A 621 -2.04 57.93 29.64
C ALA A 621 -0.66 57.28 29.69
N ALA A 622 0.27 57.92 30.37
CA ALA A 622 1.53 57.30 30.78
C ALA A 622 1.46 57.12 32.29
N ASP A 623 2.06 56.06 32.80
CA ASP A 623 2.54 56.07 34.18
C ASP A 623 3.86 55.33 34.28
N THR A 624 4.73 55.82 35.14
CA THR A 624 6.13 55.39 35.27
C THR A 624 6.34 54.74 36.62
N HIS A 625 7.14 53.66 36.70
CA HIS A 625 7.86 53.31 37.93
C HIS A 625 9.22 52.66 37.61
N THR A 626 10.17 52.81 38.54
CA THR A 626 11.57 53.04 38.16
C THR A 626 12.57 52.42 39.16
N ALA A 627 13.55 51.66 38.62
CA ALA A 627 14.87 51.32 39.19
C ALA A 627 14.96 50.50 40.51
N GLY A 628 16.18 50.04 40.82
CA GLY A 628 16.53 49.19 41.98
C GLY A 628 17.09 47.82 41.57
N ASP A 629 18.18 47.70 40.79
CA ASP A 629 19.59 47.96 41.20
C ASP A 629 20.10 47.11 42.38
N ARG A 630 20.83 46.00 42.09
CA ARG A 630 22.26 45.84 42.47
C ARG A 630 22.88 44.52 42.02
N ALA A 631 24.17 44.57 41.69
CA ALA A 631 25.02 43.43 41.32
C ALA A 631 26.19 43.22 42.31
N ARG A 632 26.74 41.99 42.35
CA ARG A 632 28.06 41.55 42.88
C ARG A 632 28.33 40.14 42.29
N THR A 633 29.18 39.91 41.27
CA THR A 633 30.68 39.97 41.16
C THR A 633 31.41 38.67 41.51
N ALA A 634 31.95 37.99 40.47
CA ALA A 634 33.06 36.99 40.40
C ALA A 634 32.98 35.69 41.27
N ASP A 635 33.20 34.44 40.80
CA ASP A 635 34.14 33.82 39.80
C ASP A 635 35.54 33.48 40.43
N PRO A 636 36.29 32.40 40.08
CA PRO A 636 36.11 31.33 39.06
C PRO A 636 36.27 29.85 39.54
N HIS A 637 36.29 28.93 38.56
CA HIS A 637 36.87 27.56 38.54
C HIS A 637 36.03 26.34 38.98
N ALA A 638 35.36 25.70 37.99
CA ALA A 638 35.56 24.28 37.66
C ALA A 638 35.08 23.96 36.22
N ARG A 639 35.75 23.03 35.53
CA ARG A 639 35.28 22.34 34.31
C ARG A 639 34.87 20.90 34.73
N ALA A 640 34.07 20.10 34.02
CA ALA A 640 33.53 20.17 32.65
C ALA A 640 32.29 19.24 32.48
N VAL A 641 31.52 19.44 31.38
CA VAL A 641 30.68 18.46 30.65
C VAL A 641 29.66 17.59 31.42
N ASP A 642 28.38 18.00 31.41
CA ASP A 642 27.26 17.22 30.83
C ASP A 642 26.18 18.24 30.41
N ASP A 643 25.86 18.33 29.12
CA ASP A 643 24.75 19.16 28.62
C ASP A 643 23.83 18.32 27.73
N ARG A 644 22.82 17.76 28.38
CA ARG A 644 21.70 17.08 27.72
C ARG A 644 20.67 18.12 27.34
N THR A 645 20.66 18.51 26.06
CA THR A 645 19.62 19.35 25.49
C THR A 645 18.23 18.78 25.80
N LYS A 646 17.47 19.49 26.64
CA LYS A 646 16.12 19.10 27.04
C LYS A 646 15.16 19.19 25.84
N ALA A 647 14.93 18.06 25.18
CA ALA A 647 13.77 17.90 24.33
C ALA A 647 12.48 18.14 25.15
N PRO A 648 11.45 18.81 24.59
CA PRO A 648 10.20 19.06 25.29
C PRO A 648 9.48 17.73 25.57
N GLY A 649 9.20 17.47 26.85
CA GLY A 649 8.63 16.20 27.29
C GLY A 649 7.20 15.98 26.78
N VAL A 650 7.02 15.00 25.90
CA VAL A 650 5.68 14.51 25.52
C VAL A 650 5.09 13.74 26.71
N HIS A 651 3.97 14.21 27.26
CA HIS A 651 3.27 13.55 28.36
C HIS A 651 2.66 12.21 27.92
N ALA A 652 3.41 11.13 28.14
CA ALA A 652 3.01 9.78 27.80
C ALA A 652 2.24 9.07 28.93
N ASP A 653 1.03 9.57 29.29
CA ASP A 653 -0.01 8.72 29.94
C ASP A 653 -1.45 9.30 29.91
N THR A 654 -1.77 10.17 28.94
CA THR A 654 -2.99 11.01 28.95
C THR A 654 -4.31 10.31 28.53
N VAL A 655 -4.39 8.98 28.63
CA VAL A 655 -5.63 8.21 28.34
C VAL A 655 -6.36 7.77 29.62
N GLY A 656 -5.84 8.13 30.80
CA GLY A 656 -6.48 7.92 32.09
C GLY A 656 -7.38 9.07 32.58
N ASP A 657 -7.53 10.16 31.82
CA ASP A 657 -8.29 11.37 32.22
C ASP A 657 -9.78 11.05 32.52
N PRO A 658 -10.22 11.10 33.80
CA PRO A 658 -11.59 10.74 34.16
C PRO A 658 -12.64 11.71 33.59
N ALA A 659 -12.29 12.98 33.40
CA ALA A 659 -13.22 14.00 32.90
C ALA A 659 -13.59 13.76 31.42
N ARG A 660 -12.59 13.39 30.60
CA ARG A 660 -12.81 12.99 29.20
C ARG A 660 -13.69 11.73 29.09
N VAL A 661 -13.41 10.71 29.90
CA VAL A 661 -14.20 9.46 29.90
C VAL A 661 -15.64 9.72 30.36
N ALA A 662 -15.85 10.57 31.37
CA ALA A 662 -17.18 10.97 31.83
C ALA A 662 -17.98 11.73 30.75
N GLY A 663 -17.33 12.68 30.05
CA GLY A 663 -17.96 13.46 28.98
C GLY A 663 -18.44 12.59 27.81
N MET A 664 -17.65 11.62 27.38
CA MET A 664 -18.03 10.71 26.29
C MET A 664 -19.14 9.73 26.72
N ARG A 665 -19.07 9.16 27.94
CA ARG A 665 -20.11 8.27 28.49
C ARG A 665 -21.52 8.87 28.50
N ALA A 666 -21.64 10.17 28.74
CA ALA A 666 -22.94 10.84 28.82
C ALA A 666 -23.68 10.96 27.47
N ARG A 667 -23.00 10.71 26.34
CA ARG A 667 -23.59 10.76 24.99
C ARG A 667 -23.51 9.43 24.23
N ALA A 668 -22.54 8.57 24.57
CA ALA A 668 -22.19 7.36 23.82
C ALA A 668 -23.13 6.14 24.03
N VAL A 669 -24.25 6.28 24.75
CA VAL A 669 -25.11 5.13 25.10
C VAL A 669 -25.72 4.52 23.83
N ASP A 670 -25.29 3.31 23.49
CA ASP A 670 -25.65 2.57 22.27
C ASP A 670 -25.25 3.25 20.94
N ASP A 671 -24.22 4.12 20.94
CA ASP A 671 -23.69 4.70 19.70
C ASP A 671 -22.68 3.76 19.00
N PRO A 672 -22.99 3.19 17.81
CA PRO A 672 -22.05 2.40 17.04
C PRO A 672 -20.82 3.18 16.55
N ALA A 673 -20.93 4.50 16.33
CA ALA A 673 -19.86 5.30 15.75
C ALA A 673 -18.64 5.36 16.67
N VAL A 674 -18.85 5.39 17.99
CA VAL A 674 -17.79 5.34 19.00
C VAL A 674 -16.92 4.08 18.82
N VAL A 675 -17.55 2.92 18.67
CA VAL A 675 -16.85 1.64 18.55
C VAL A 675 -16.11 1.55 17.20
N VAL A 676 -16.71 2.05 16.11
CA VAL A 676 -16.05 2.13 14.80
C VAL A 676 -14.85 3.08 14.82
N ALA A 677 -14.99 4.26 15.44
CA ALA A 677 -13.92 5.26 15.52
C ALA A 677 -12.72 4.78 16.36
N LEU A 678 -12.95 3.91 17.36
CA LEU A 678 -11.89 3.25 18.12
C LEU A 678 -11.15 2.19 17.30
N ALA A 679 -11.85 1.41 16.45
CA ALA A 679 -11.23 0.45 15.53
C ALA A 679 -10.48 1.12 14.37
N HIS A 680 -11.03 2.21 13.86
CA HIS A 680 -10.59 2.87 12.64
C HIS A 680 -10.47 4.39 12.82
N PRO A 681 -9.57 4.87 13.69
CA PRO A 681 -9.35 6.30 13.91
C PRO A 681 -8.96 7.03 12.61
N GLU A 682 -8.26 6.35 11.70
CA GLU A 682 -7.87 6.88 10.38
C GLU A 682 -9.00 6.86 9.33
N ARG A 683 -10.16 6.25 9.66
CA ARG A 683 -11.37 6.22 8.80
C ARG A 683 -12.54 7.03 9.36
N LEU A 684 -12.31 7.81 10.42
CA LEU A 684 -13.10 9.00 10.67
C LEU A 684 -13.00 9.92 9.45
N ALA A 685 -14.14 10.34 8.91
CA ALA A 685 -14.22 10.94 7.59
C ALA A 685 -15.11 12.19 7.58
N ARG A 686 -14.63 13.28 6.98
CA ARG A 686 -15.35 14.55 6.81
C ARG A 686 -15.75 14.73 5.35
N ARG A 687 -16.99 15.14 5.10
CA ARG A 687 -17.51 15.42 3.75
C ARG A 687 -16.73 16.59 3.13
N ARG A 688 -16.34 16.48 1.85
CA ARG A 688 -15.44 17.48 1.21
C ARG A 688 -16.12 18.82 0.91
N SER A 689 -17.44 18.82 0.70
CA SER A 689 -18.28 20.01 0.51
C SER A 689 -19.76 19.66 0.71
N ALA A 690 -20.62 20.65 0.95
CA ALA A 690 -22.06 20.44 1.04
C ALA A 690 -22.61 19.75 -0.22
N GLY A 691 -23.53 18.79 -0.06
CA GLY A 691 -24.09 17.99 -1.16
C GLY A 691 -23.13 16.98 -1.81
N SER A 692 -21.83 16.98 -1.50
CA SER A 692 -20.89 16.01 -2.06
C SER A 692 -21.06 14.62 -1.44
N ALA A 693 -21.08 13.59 -2.28
CA ALA A 693 -21.04 12.19 -1.84
C ALA A 693 -19.63 11.72 -1.42
N THR A 694 -18.58 12.52 -1.65
CA THR A 694 -17.20 12.16 -1.34
C THR A 694 -16.76 12.74 0.00
N TYR A 695 -16.22 11.87 0.84
CA TYR A 695 -15.59 12.17 2.12
C TYR A 695 -14.07 12.04 2.02
N LEU A 696 -13.34 12.81 2.82
CA LEU A 696 -11.91 12.63 3.08
C LEU A 696 -11.74 11.99 4.46
N THR A 697 -11.01 10.87 4.55
CA THR A 697 -10.68 10.28 5.86
C THR A 697 -9.48 10.97 6.53
N ALA A 698 -9.36 10.83 7.85
CA ALA A 698 -8.20 11.30 8.61
C ALA A 698 -6.88 10.69 8.08
N GLY A 699 -6.92 9.44 7.58
CA GLY A 699 -5.84 8.78 6.84
C GLY A 699 -5.68 9.22 5.37
N GLY A 700 -6.20 10.39 4.98
CA GLY A 700 -5.95 11.02 3.67
C GLY A 700 -6.63 10.38 2.46
N THR A 701 -7.46 9.36 2.64
CA THR A 701 -8.09 8.66 1.52
C THR A 701 -9.48 9.23 1.22
N ALA A 702 -9.74 9.53 -0.05
CA ALA A 702 -11.06 9.91 -0.53
C ALA A 702 -11.97 8.68 -0.67
N MET A 703 -13.20 8.76 -0.17
CA MET A 703 -14.20 7.68 -0.21
C MET A 703 -15.58 8.21 -0.57
N ALA A 704 -16.23 7.56 -1.54
CA ALA A 704 -17.59 7.88 -1.97
C ALA A 704 -18.64 7.08 -1.19
N LEU A 705 -19.67 7.78 -0.70
CA LEU A 705 -20.86 7.21 -0.08
C LEU A 705 -21.86 6.78 -1.18
N PRO A 706 -22.40 5.53 -1.16
CA PRO A 706 -23.43 5.13 -2.11
C PRO A 706 -24.75 5.93 -1.94
N PRO A 707 -25.48 6.21 -3.03
CA PRO A 707 -26.84 6.74 -2.95
C PRO A 707 -27.76 5.73 -2.24
N GLY A 708 -28.75 6.22 -1.48
CA GLY A 708 -29.67 5.37 -0.73
C GLY A 708 -29.05 4.65 0.49
N SER A 709 -27.85 5.04 0.92
CA SER A 709 -27.10 4.41 2.03
C SER A 709 -27.75 4.49 3.42
N GLY A 710 -28.74 5.37 3.62
CA GLY A 710 -29.39 5.63 4.91
C GLY A 710 -28.69 6.68 5.79
N LEU A 711 -27.49 7.14 5.42
CA LEU A 711 -26.66 8.05 6.23
C LEU A 711 -26.87 9.55 5.92
N GLY A 712 -27.73 9.89 4.96
CA GLY A 712 -28.16 11.26 4.69
C GLY A 712 -27.04 12.26 4.38
N ASP A 713 -27.18 13.49 4.87
CA ASP A 713 -26.25 14.60 4.65
C ASP A 713 -25.28 14.86 5.82
N GLY A 714 -25.02 13.87 6.66
CA GLY A 714 -24.09 13.99 7.79
C GLY A 714 -22.69 14.42 7.36
N GLU A 715 -22.16 15.49 7.96
CA GLU A 715 -20.82 16.01 7.67
C GLU A 715 -19.72 14.99 8.01
N TRP A 716 -19.91 14.24 9.09
CA TRP A 716 -18.93 13.29 9.64
C TRP A 716 -19.46 11.85 9.63
N LEU A 717 -18.58 10.92 9.28
CA LEU A 717 -18.84 9.47 9.32
C LEU A 717 -17.70 8.74 10.02
N ALA A 718 -18.03 7.70 10.79
CA ALA A 718 -17.11 6.66 11.20
C ALA A 718 -17.21 5.51 10.19
N VAL A 719 -16.23 5.37 9.28
CA VAL A 719 -16.27 4.38 8.19
C VAL A 719 -15.62 3.07 8.64
N ALA A 720 -16.44 2.03 8.81
CA ALA A 720 -15.97 0.71 9.21
C ALA A 720 -15.41 -0.08 8.02
N VAL A 721 -16.29 -0.37 7.04
CA VAL A 721 -15.95 -1.18 5.86
C VAL A 721 -15.98 -0.29 4.63
N ALA A 722 -14.86 -0.26 3.91
CA ALA A 722 -14.72 0.38 2.61
C ALA A 722 -13.94 -0.53 1.66
N THR A 723 -14.29 -0.49 0.38
CA THR A 723 -13.67 -1.29 -0.69
C THR A 723 -13.23 -0.41 -1.83
N ARG A 724 -12.10 -0.72 -2.48
CA ARG A 724 -11.60 0.03 -3.65
C ARG A 724 -11.38 -0.92 -4.81
N ASP A 725 -12.08 -0.69 -5.92
CA ASP A 725 -11.82 -1.42 -7.16
C ASP A 725 -10.45 -1.00 -7.74
N PRO A 726 -9.65 -1.92 -8.31
CA PRO A 726 -8.38 -1.57 -8.95
C PRO A 726 -8.53 -0.43 -9.97
N GLY A 727 -7.59 0.52 -9.94
CA GLY A 727 -7.60 1.69 -10.82
C GLY A 727 -8.54 2.84 -10.42
N ARG A 728 -9.50 2.66 -9.52
CA ARG A 728 -10.37 3.77 -9.06
C ARG A 728 -9.61 4.77 -8.20
N ALA A 729 -9.82 6.08 -8.41
CA ALA A 729 -9.17 7.13 -7.62
C ALA A 729 -9.64 7.17 -6.15
N GLU A 730 -10.92 6.85 -5.90
CA GLU A 730 -11.58 6.89 -4.58
C GLU A 730 -11.98 5.47 -4.12
N GLY A 731 -12.12 5.28 -2.81
CA GLY A 731 -12.77 4.10 -2.24
C GLY A 731 -14.30 4.22 -2.28
N ARG A 732 -15.01 3.13 -2.02
CA ARG A 732 -16.47 3.08 -1.83
C ARG A 732 -16.78 2.66 -0.40
N ILE A 733 -17.57 3.46 0.31
CA ILE A 733 -18.11 3.09 1.63
C ILE A 733 -19.08 1.92 1.48
N ARG A 734 -18.93 0.89 2.32
CA ARG A 734 -19.80 -0.29 2.37
C ARG A 734 -20.61 -0.34 3.67
N LEU A 735 -19.99 0.02 4.79
CA LEU A 735 -20.61 0.10 6.12
C LEU A 735 -20.00 1.26 6.91
N ALA A 736 -20.83 2.15 7.43
CA ALA A 736 -20.41 3.30 8.25
C ALA A 736 -21.53 3.70 9.24
N ALA A 737 -21.17 4.51 10.24
CA ALA A 737 -22.10 5.17 11.14
C ALA A 737 -21.97 6.70 11.03
N LEU A 738 -23.05 7.43 11.34
CA LEU A 738 -23.00 8.88 11.54
C LEU A 738 -22.09 9.21 12.72
N ALA A 739 -21.21 10.19 12.58
CA ALA A 739 -20.33 10.66 13.64
C ALA A 739 -20.43 12.20 13.76
N ASP A 740 -19.71 12.77 14.73
CA ASP A 740 -19.50 14.22 14.82
C ASP A 740 -17.99 14.57 14.94
N ALA A 741 -17.69 15.87 14.86
CA ALA A 741 -16.32 16.38 14.93
C ALA A 741 -15.67 16.21 16.31
N GLU A 742 -16.44 15.97 17.37
CA GLU A 742 -15.93 15.85 18.74
C GLU A 742 -15.55 14.42 19.07
N LEU A 743 -16.40 13.44 18.71
CA LEU A 743 -16.02 12.03 18.65
C LEU A 743 -14.77 11.83 17.77
N ALA A 744 -14.68 12.55 16.65
CA ALA A 744 -13.52 12.48 15.78
C ALA A 744 -12.20 12.90 16.47
N ARG A 745 -12.23 13.95 17.31
CA ARG A 745 -11.07 14.32 18.15
C ARG A 745 -10.81 13.30 19.26
N GLN A 746 -11.86 12.82 19.93
CA GLN A 746 -11.74 12.00 21.14
C GLN A 746 -11.28 10.55 20.86
N ALA A 747 -11.71 9.94 19.75
CA ALA A 747 -11.32 8.56 19.41
C ALA A 747 -9.93 8.44 18.77
N ALA A 748 -9.45 9.51 18.12
CA ALA A 748 -8.21 9.55 17.35
C ALA A 748 -7.20 10.63 17.80
N PRO A 749 -6.89 10.77 19.12
CA PRO A 749 -6.04 11.84 19.63
C PRO A 749 -4.59 11.78 19.09
N ALA A 750 -4.10 10.59 18.74
CA ALA A 750 -2.78 10.40 18.11
C ALA A 750 -2.71 10.91 16.66
N LEU A 751 -3.84 11.28 16.04
CA LEU A 751 -3.90 11.94 14.73
C LEU A 751 -4.18 13.45 14.85
N LEU A 752 -4.43 13.97 16.06
CA LEU A 752 -4.72 15.39 16.27
C LEU A 752 -3.41 16.18 16.36
N ALA A 753 -3.16 17.05 15.37
CA ALA A 753 -1.98 17.90 15.31
C ALA A 753 -2.39 19.38 15.25
N THR A 754 -1.62 20.25 15.91
CA THR A 754 -1.68 21.69 15.69
C THR A 754 -0.32 22.14 15.18
N THR A 755 -0.28 22.68 13.97
CA THR A 755 0.94 23.07 13.26
C THR A 755 0.84 24.51 12.81
N ASP A 756 1.89 25.29 13.02
CA ASP A 756 2.02 26.60 12.39
C ASP A 756 2.58 26.42 10.98
N GLU A 757 1.86 26.98 10.00
CA GLU A 757 2.24 26.98 8.60
C GLU A 757 2.47 28.42 8.15
N VAL A 758 3.61 28.65 7.50
CA VAL A 758 3.91 29.90 6.84
C VAL A 758 4.38 29.54 5.43
N ASP A 759 3.67 30.07 4.44
CA ASP A 759 3.92 29.73 3.04
C ASP A 759 3.66 30.94 2.14
N TRP A 760 4.14 30.87 0.90
CA TRP A 760 3.80 31.83 -0.16
C TRP A 760 2.60 31.27 -0.93
N VAL A 761 1.49 32.01 -0.95
CA VAL A 761 0.23 31.56 -1.55
C VAL A 761 -0.41 32.74 -2.29
N ASP A 762 -0.80 32.51 -3.53
CA ASP A 762 -1.44 33.52 -4.41
C ASP A 762 -0.67 34.86 -4.50
N GLY A 763 0.66 34.79 -4.36
CA GLY A 763 1.56 35.95 -4.44
C GLY A 763 1.85 36.66 -3.11
N GLU A 764 1.37 36.17 -1.97
CA GLU A 764 1.53 36.78 -0.64
C GLU A 764 1.98 35.79 0.45
N VAL A 765 2.51 36.33 1.55
CA VAL A 765 2.90 35.52 2.73
C VAL A 765 1.67 35.20 3.58
N VAL A 766 1.30 33.91 3.65
CA VAL A 766 0.16 33.43 4.45
C VAL A 766 0.65 32.66 5.67
N ALA A 767 0.55 33.28 6.85
CA ALA A 767 0.84 32.68 8.15
C ALA A 767 -0.45 32.21 8.86
N ARG A 768 -0.56 30.92 9.19
CA ARG A 768 -1.74 30.32 9.82
C ARG A 768 -1.38 29.21 10.82
N ARG A 769 -2.10 29.18 11.94
CA ARG A 769 -2.14 28.01 12.84
C ARG A 769 -3.23 27.07 12.37
N VAL A 770 -2.88 25.81 12.06
CA VAL A 770 -3.80 24.81 11.53
C VAL A 770 -3.96 23.65 12.51
N GLU A 771 -5.21 23.39 12.89
CA GLU A 771 -5.63 22.22 13.64
C GLU A 771 -6.07 21.14 12.63
N ARG A 772 -5.45 19.96 12.68
CA ARG A 772 -5.76 18.83 11.78
C ARG A 772 -6.04 17.54 12.54
N LEU A 773 -6.94 16.73 12.00
CA LEU A 773 -7.08 15.31 12.32
C LEU A 773 -6.50 14.50 11.16
N GLY A 774 -5.21 14.21 11.23
CA GLY A 774 -4.43 13.67 10.11
C GLY A 774 -4.51 14.59 8.88
N ALA A 775 -5.09 14.10 7.79
CA ALA A 775 -5.30 14.86 6.56
C ALA A 775 -6.51 15.82 6.61
N ILE A 776 -7.42 15.70 7.59
CA ILE A 776 -8.60 16.57 7.67
C ILE A 776 -8.24 17.84 8.44
N THR A 777 -8.21 18.99 7.76
CA THR A 777 -8.21 20.29 8.44
C THR A 777 -9.50 20.46 9.23
N LEU A 778 -9.38 20.64 10.55
CA LEU A 778 -10.49 20.93 11.46
C LEU A 778 -10.75 22.44 11.49
N SER A 779 -9.70 23.22 11.78
CA SER A 779 -9.72 24.68 11.75
C SER A 779 -8.38 25.25 11.28
N ALA A 780 -8.42 26.43 10.67
CA ALA A 780 -7.23 27.22 10.33
C ALA A 780 -7.48 28.67 10.76
N ARG A 781 -6.53 29.30 11.43
CA ARG A 781 -6.65 30.66 11.98
C ARG A 781 -5.40 31.48 11.63
N PRO A 782 -5.51 32.78 11.29
CA PRO A 782 -4.35 33.62 11.04
C PRO A 782 -3.37 33.64 12.23
N LEU A 783 -2.08 33.44 11.95
CA LEU A 783 -1.02 33.45 12.96
C LEU A 783 -0.43 34.86 13.03
N ARG A 784 -0.56 35.51 14.19
CA ARG A 784 -0.13 36.92 14.38
C ARG A 784 1.39 37.08 14.49
N ASP A 785 2.06 36.09 15.06
CA ASP A 785 3.48 36.07 15.32
C ASP A 785 4.06 34.73 14.83
N PRO A 786 4.42 34.64 13.54
CA PRO A 786 4.99 33.43 12.95
C PRO A 786 6.47 33.24 13.33
N ASP A 787 6.86 31.98 13.47
CA ASP A 787 8.27 31.57 13.63
C ASP A 787 9.14 32.22 12.54
N PRO A 788 10.20 33.00 12.91
CA PRO A 788 11.07 33.65 11.94
C PRO A 788 11.70 32.71 10.91
N ALA A 789 12.01 31.45 11.27
CA ALA A 789 12.61 30.50 10.35
C ALA A 789 11.60 30.00 9.30
N LEU A 790 10.35 29.72 9.70
CA LEU A 790 9.27 29.36 8.77
C LEU A 790 8.93 30.55 7.85
N LEU A 791 8.90 31.75 8.41
CA LEU A 791 8.65 32.98 7.68
C LEU A 791 9.72 33.26 6.62
N ALA A 792 10.99 33.22 7.02
CA ALA A 792 12.11 33.49 6.12
C ALA A 792 12.30 32.37 5.09
N ALA A 793 11.82 31.15 5.34
CA ALA A 793 11.72 30.08 4.34
C ALA A 793 10.59 30.33 3.32
N ALA A 794 9.43 30.84 3.76
CA ALA A 794 8.32 31.22 2.87
C ALA A 794 8.69 32.42 1.97
N VAL A 795 9.37 33.43 2.52
CA VAL A 795 9.88 34.61 1.78
C VAL A 795 10.88 34.18 0.70
N ARG A 796 11.84 33.30 1.02
CA ARG A 796 12.78 32.73 0.03
C ARG A 796 12.07 31.91 -1.06
N ARG A 797 10.99 31.19 -0.72
CA ARG A 797 10.16 30.45 -1.69
C ARG A 797 9.45 31.39 -2.65
N GLY A 798 8.81 32.44 -2.12
CA GLY A 798 8.15 33.46 -2.93
C GLY A 798 9.08 34.19 -3.89
N LEU A 799 10.28 34.54 -3.43
CA LEU A 799 11.29 35.17 -4.27
C LEU A 799 11.79 34.24 -5.41
N ARG A 800 11.91 32.93 -5.16
CA ARG A 800 12.20 31.94 -6.24
C ARG A 800 11.03 31.75 -7.21
N GLU A 801 9.79 31.84 -6.74
CA GLU A 801 8.59 31.70 -7.58
C GLU A 801 8.35 32.92 -8.48
N HIS A 802 8.59 34.12 -7.96
CA HIS A 802 8.32 35.40 -8.63
C HIS A 802 9.55 36.04 -9.28
N GLY A 803 10.75 35.53 -8.99
CA GLY A 803 12.02 36.02 -9.50
C GLY A 803 12.52 37.30 -8.83
N ALA A 804 13.77 37.67 -9.13
CA ALA A 804 14.41 38.87 -8.59
C ALA A 804 13.70 40.18 -9.02
N GLY A 805 12.85 40.14 -10.04
CA GLY A 805 11.99 41.26 -10.46
C GLY A 805 10.91 41.69 -9.45
N LEU A 806 10.74 40.95 -8.36
CA LEU A 806 9.91 41.36 -7.21
C LEU A 806 10.56 42.48 -6.36
N LEU A 807 11.88 42.69 -6.50
CA LEU A 807 12.66 43.70 -5.78
C LEU A 807 12.63 45.05 -6.49
N ARG A 808 13.01 46.15 -5.80
CA ARG A 808 13.12 47.46 -6.44
C ARG A 808 14.41 47.58 -7.24
N TRP A 809 14.28 47.58 -8.56
CA TRP A 809 15.34 47.89 -9.51
C TRP A 809 15.18 49.33 -10.04
N ASP A 810 16.19 50.16 -9.83
CA ASP A 810 16.31 51.47 -10.48
C ASP A 810 17.35 51.44 -11.63
N ALA A 811 17.52 52.58 -12.31
CA ALA A 811 18.42 52.69 -13.46
C ALA A 811 19.90 52.42 -13.11
N ASP A 812 20.32 52.70 -11.87
CA ASP A 812 21.70 52.51 -11.42
C ASP A 812 21.92 51.08 -10.90
N ALA A 813 20.90 50.45 -10.30
CA ALA A 813 20.87 49.01 -10.01
C ALA A 813 20.99 48.17 -11.29
N HIS A 814 20.21 48.49 -12.34
CA HIS A 814 20.33 47.85 -13.64
C HIS A 814 21.71 48.08 -14.27
N THR A 815 22.28 49.28 -14.14
CA THR A 815 23.61 49.61 -14.68
C THR A 815 24.73 48.88 -13.93
N LEU A 816 24.64 48.77 -12.60
CA LEU A 816 25.54 47.96 -11.78
C LEU A 816 25.48 46.48 -12.19
N ARG A 817 24.27 45.93 -12.37
CA ARG A 817 24.06 44.54 -12.81
C ARG A 817 24.68 44.27 -14.18
N ALA A 818 24.43 45.15 -15.16
CA ALA A 818 24.98 45.00 -16.51
C ALA A 818 26.51 45.11 -16.54
N ARG A 819 27.11 45.99 -15.73
CA ARG A 819 28.57 46.10 -15.56
C ARG A 819 29.19 44.86 -14.91
N LEU A 820 28.51 44.26 -13.91
CA LEU A 820 28.93 43.01 -13.26
C LEU A 820 28.85 41.82 -14.23
N ASP A 821 27.73 41.66 -14.94
CA ASP A 821 27.56 40.63 -15.98
C ASP A 821 28.65 40.73 -17.07
N PHE A 822 28.89 41.93 -17.59
CA PHE A 822 29.94 42.18 -18.56
C PHE A 822 31.33 41.73 -18.07
N LEU A 823 31.69 42.04 -16.82
CA LEU A 823 32.98 41.59 -16.26
C LEU A 823 33.01 40.08 -16.00
N HIS A 824 31.91 39.48 -15.53
CA HIS A 824 31.80 38.04 -15.38
C HIS A 824 32.01 37.30 -16.71
N ARG A 825 31.32 37.73 -17.78
CA ARG A 825 31.43 37.11 -19.10
C ARG A 825 32.75 37.39 -19.82
N THR A 826 33.46 38.47 -19.48
CA THR A 826 34.74 38.86 -20.13
C THR A 826 35.99 38.41 -19.38
N LEU A 827 35.94 38.37 -18.04
CA LEU A 827 37.09 38.04 -17.17
C LEU A 827 36.91 36.72 -16.43
N GLY A 828 35.68 36.27 -16.18
CA GLY A 828 35.38 35.13 -15.33
C GLY A 828 35.55 35.43 -13.84
N ALA A 829 35.89 34.41 -13.06
CA ALA A 829 36.16 34.56 -11.63
C ALA A 829 37.30 35.58 -11.35
N PRO A 830 37.22 36.39 -10.28
CA PRO A 830 36.25 36.30 -9.18
C PRO A 830 34.93 37.06 -9.39
N TRP A 831 34.66 37.62 -10.58
CA TRP A 831 33.42 38.35 -10.84
C TRP A 831 32.21 37.40 -10.81
N PRO A 832 31.12 37.76 -10.10
CA PRO A 832 29.97 36.89 -9.87
C PRO A 832 29.07 36.79 -11.12
N ALA A 833 28.45 35.64 -11.33
CA ALA A 833 27.29 35.53 -12.22
C ALA A 833 26.12 36.31 -11.62
N VAL A 834 25.41 37.08 -12.44
CA VAL A 834 24.31 37.97 -12.00
C VAL A 834 23.08 37.90 -12.93
N ASP A 835 22.90 36.79 -13.65
CA ASP A 835 21.61 36.41 -14.23
C ASP A 835 20.56 36.12 -13.13
N ASP A 836 19.28 35.96 -13.49
CA ASP A 836 18.21 35.83 -12.48
C ASP A 836 18.32 34.51 -11.68
N ASP A 837 18.74 33.40 -12.30
CA ASP A 837 18.87 32.11 -11.61
C ASP A 837 20.05 32.15 -10.62
N SER A 838 21.22 32.63 -11.05
CA SER A 838 22.39 32.82 -10.17
C SER A 838 22.11 33.73 -8.97
N LEU A 839 21.34 34.81 -9.16
CA LEU A 839 20.94 35.72 -8.08
C LEU A 839 19.91 35.09 -7.11
N LEU A 840 19.12 34.12 -7.56
CA LEU A 840 18.17 33.38 -6.71
C LEU A 840 18.82 32.21 -5.96
N ASP A 841 19.91 31.65 -6.49
CA ASP A 841 20.67 30.60 -5.80
C ASP A 841 21.62 31.19 -4.74
N ASP A 842 22.35 32.28 -5.04
CA ASP A 842 23.22 32.97 -4.06
C ASP A 842 22.46 34.04 -3.22
N MET A 843 21.12 33.96 -3.14
CA MET A 843 20.27 35.01 -2.56
C MET A 843 20.62 35.37 -1.12
N ASP A 844 21.03 34.40 -0.30
CA ASP A 844 21.38 34.61 1.10
C ASP A 844 22.63 35.49 1.29
N ARG A 845 23.54 35.50 0.32
CA ARG A 845 24.78 36.28 0.36
C ARG A 845 24.56 37.75 0.05
N TRP A 846 23.66 38.07 -0.88
CA TRP A 846 23.42 39.46 -1.32
C TRP A 846 22.18 40.11 -0.71
N LEU A 847 21.15 39.34 -0.33
CA LEU A 847 19.91 39.83 0.29
C LEU A 847 19.74 39.42 1.76
N GLY A 848 20.70 38.71 2.39
CA GLY A 848 20.57 38.16 3.74
C GLY A 848 19.91 39.08 4.78
N PRO A 849 20.42 40.30 5.03
CA PRO A 849 19.83 41.23 6.00
C PRO A 849 18.37 41.63 5.70
N GLU A 850 18.01 41.69 4.42
CA GLU A 850 16.66 41.99 3.97
C GLU A 850 15.74 40.75 4.04
N LEU A 851 16.26 39.55 3.76
CA LEU A 851 15.54 38.27 3.90
C LEU A 851 15.26 37.92 5.37
N ASP A 852 16.13 38.30 6.29
CA ASP A 852 15.96 38.09 7.74
C ASP A 852 14.94 39.06 8.36
N THR A 853 14.62 40.16 7.67
CA THR A 853 13.70 41.22 8.17
C THR A 853 12.35 41.27 7.44
N ALA A 854 12.29 40.88 6.17
CA ALA A 854 11.06 40.85 5.38
C ALA A 854 10.01 39.87 5.95
N ARG A 855 8.75 40.31 6.04
CA ARG A 855 7.65 39.50 6.61
C ARG A 855 6.43 39.39 5.69
N ARG A 856 6.36 40.18 4.62
CA ARG A 856 5.29 40.23 3.60
C ARG A 856 5.86 40.55 2.22
N ARG A 857 5.08 40.32 1.16
CA ARG A 857 5.45 40.68 -0.21
C ARG A 857 5.91 42.14 -0.34
N ALA A 858 5.12 43.05 0.23
CA ALA A 858 5.38 44.49 0.20
C ALA A 858 6.70 44.92 0.89
N ASP A 859 7.36 44.03 1.65
CA ASP A 859 8.67 44.31 2.24
C ASP A 859 9.78 44.03 1.21
N LEU A 860 9.68 42.94 0.44
CA LEU A 860 10.56 42.65 -0.70
C LEU A 860 10.45 43.72 -1.78
N GLU A 861 9.24 44.20 -2.08
CA GLU A 861 8.99 45.26 -3.07
C GLU A 861 9.62 46.63 -2.67
N ARG A 862 10.12 46.77 -1.44
CA ARG A 862 10.87 47.95 -0.96
C ARG A 862 12.38 47.75 -0.94
N VAL A 863 12.87 46.52 -1.11
CA VAL A 863 14.31 46.21 -1.08
C VAL A 863 15.00 46.82 -2.29
N ASP A 864 16.04 47.61 -2.03
CA ASP A 864 16.89 48.19 -3.07
C ASP A 864 17.87 47.14 -3.61
N ALA A 865 17.59 46.61 -4.80
CA ALA A 865 18.44 45.60 -5.42
C ALA A 865 19.83 46.14 -5.75
N GLY A 866 19.99 47.45 -6.01
CA GLY A 866 21.27 48.09 -6.27
C GLY A 866 22.14 48.20 -5.03
N GLN A 867 21.56 48.46 -3.87
CA GLN A 867 22.27 48.44 -2.58
C GLN A 867 22.71 47.02 -2.24
N ALA A 868 21.82 46.05 -2.41
CA ALA A 868 22.10 44.64 -2.14
C ALA A 868 23.18 44.05 -3.05
N LEU A 869 23.11 44.30 -4.38
CA LEU A 869 24.08 43.78 -5.35
C LEU A 869 25.53 44.21 -5.07
N ARG A 870 25.75 45.36 -4.45
CA ARG A 870 27.10 45.82 -4.06
C ARG A 870 27.81 44.87 -3.09
N ARG A 871 27.07 43.98 -2.40
CA ARG A 871 27.65 42.90 -1.55
C ARG A 871 28.29 41.76 -2.35
N LEU A 872 27.98 41.62 -3.64
CA LEU A 872 28.60 40.64 -4.54
C LEU A 872 29.91 41.14 -5.18
N LEU A 873 30.28 42.41 -5.01
CA LEU A 873 31.54 42.95 -5.52
C LEU A 873 32.74 42.18 -4.93
N PRO A 874 33.57 41.52 -5.75
CA PRO A 874 34.70 40.72 -5.26
C PRO A 874 35.83 41.63 -4.77
N TRP A 875 36.12 41.63 -3.48
CA TRP A 875 37.27 42.36 -2.93
C TRP A 875 38.50 41.45 -2.88
N PRO A 876 39.69 41.91 -3.34
CA PRO A 876 40.06 43.30 -3.63
C PRO A 876 39.77 43.80 -5.07
N GLU A 877 39.41 42.94 -6.02
CA GLU A 877 39.29 43.29 -7.46
C GLU A 877 38.30 44.44 -7.74
N ALA A 878 37.28 44.59 -6.89
CA ALA A 878 36.28 45.65 -6.91
C ALA A 878 36.87 47.06 -6.84
N VAL A 879 38.10 47.25 -6.33
CA VAL A 879 38.82 48.53 -6.40
C VAL A 879 38.98 49.02 -7.84
N ARG A 880 39.11 48.08 -8.80
CA ARG A 880 39.24 48.36 -10.24
C ARG A 880 37.90 48.33 -10.99
N PHE A 881 36.75 48.28 -10.32
CA PHE A 881 35.45 48.11 -10.99
C PHE A 881 35.11 49.27 -11.95
N ASP A 882 35.38 50.52 -11.54
CA ASP A 882 35.21 51.71 -12.40
C ASP A 882 36.35 51.90 -13.43
N GLU A 883 37.45 51.15 -13.32
CA GLU A 883 38.54 51.12 -14.30
C GLU A 883 38.29 50.07 -15.40
N LEU A 884 37.87 48.86 -15.01
CA LEU A 884 37.64 47.72 -15.89
C LEU A 884 36.33 47.85 -16.70
N ALA A 885 35.29 48.44 -16.08
CA ALA A 885 34.00 48.68 -16.70
C ALA A 885 33.44 50.06 -16.27
N PRO A 886 34.03 51.20 -16.68
CA PRO A 886 33.57 52.54 -16.31
C PRO A 886 32.11 52.83 -16.72
N GLU A 887 31.31 53.47 -15.86
CA GLU A 887 29.98 53.96 -16.26
C GLU A 887 30.07 54.98 -17.41
N ARG A 888 31.15 55.78 -17.45
CA ARG A 888 31.38 56.81 -18.48
C ARG A 888 32.81 56.79 -18.96
N LEU A 889 32.99 56.80 -20.26
CA LEU A 889 34.29 56.88 -20.91
C LEU A 889 34.59 58.32 -21.32
N GLU A 890 35.79 58.81 -21.02
CA GLU A 890 36.26 60.10 -21.54
C GLU A 890 36.74 59.93 -22.98
N VAL A 891 36.21 60.75 -23.88
CA VAL A 891 36.57 60.80 -25.31
C VAL A 891 37.45 62.03 -25.61
N PRO A 892 38.21 62.09 -26.72
CA PRO A 892 39.25 63.11 -26.98
C PRO A 892 38.84 64.58 -26.86
N SER A 893 37.55 64.91 -26.93
CA SER A 893 37.03 66.26 -26.60
C SER A 893 36.86 66.53 -25.10
N GLY A 894 37.46 65.72 -24.24
CA GLY A 894 37.30 65.69 -22.78
C GLY A 894 35.89 65.33 -22.31
N SER A 895 35.02 64.81 -23.18
CA SER A 895 33.61 64.52 -22.86
C SER A 895 33.49 63.13 -22.22
N ALA A 896 33.00 63.06 -20.97
CA ALA A 896 32.64 61.79 -20.32
C ALA A 896 31.26 61.31 -20.81
N ILE A 897 31.24 60.33 -21.72
CA ILE A 897 30.03 59.77 -22.35
C ILE A 897 29.66 58.44 -21.69
N ARG A 898 28.39 58.25 -21.30
CA ARG A 898 27.92 57.01 -20.65
C ARG A 898 28.00 55.82 -21.61
N LEU A 899 28.54 54.71 -21.11
CA LEU A 899 28.55 53.42 -21.80
C LEU A 899 27.25 52.67 -21.50
N ASP A 900 26.70 52.02 -22.53
CA ASP A 900 25.55 51.14 -22.41
C ASP A 900 26.02 49.67 -22.41
N TYR A 901 25.93 49.06 -21.23
CA TYR A 901 26.30 47.66 -20.97
C TYR A 901 25.14 46.68 -21.17
N SER A 902 23.96 47.15 -21.60
CA SER A 902 22.85 46.24 -21.98
C SER A 902 23.04 45.57 -23.34
N ALA A 903 24.03 46.05 -24.11
CA ALA A 903 24.49 45.47 -25.37
C ALA A 903 25.88 44.83 -25.22
N ASP A 904 26.16 43.86 -26.09
CA ASP A 904 27.45 43.15 -26.15
C ASP A 904 27.99 43.17 -27.60
N PRO A 905 29.18 43.75 -27.87
CA PRO A 905 30.02 44.50 -26.93
C PRO A 905 29.38 45.83 -26.49
N PRO A 906 29.79 46.40 -25.32
CA PRO A 906 29.20 47.62 -24.78
C PRO A 906 29.22 48.81 -25.75
N VAL A 907 28.14 49.58 -25.76
CA VAL A 907 27.90 50.64 -26.75
C VAL A 907 28.29 52.01 -26.22
N LEU A 908 29.02 52.78 -27.05
CA LEU A 908 29.29 54.20 -26.83
C LEU A 908 28.59 55.05 -27.89
N ALA A 909 27.50 55.73 -27.49
CA ALA A 909 26.75 56.63 -28.36
C ALA A 909 27.37 58.04 -28.36
N VAL A 910 28.27 58.30 -29.31
CA VAL A 910 29.14 59.49 -29.33
C VAL A 910 29.07 60.24 -30.66
N LYS A 911 29.13 61.58 -30.61
CA LYS A 911 29.17 62.40 -31.84
C LYS A 911 30.52 62.24 -32.53
N VAL A 912 30.53 62.06 -33.85
CA VAL A 912 31.76 61.71 -34.59
C VAL A 912 32.87 62.76 -34.45
N GLN A 913 32.56 64.06 -34.32
CA GLN A 913 33.57 65.11 -34.09
C GLN A 913 34.10 65.20 -32.64
N GLU A 914 33.52 64.46 -31.70
CA GLU A 914 34.01 64.36 -30.32
C GLU A 914 35.05 63.22 -30.14
N ILE A 915 35.30 62.43 -31.20
CA ILE A 915 36.31 61.35 -31.27
C ILE A 915 37.41 61.54 -32.33
N PHE A 916 37.51 62.70 -32.98
CA PHE A 916 38.66 62.99 -33.85
C PHE A 916 39.97 62.93 -33.03
N GLY A 917 41.04 62.42 -33.63
CA GLY A 917 42.28 62.10 -32.92
C GLY A 917 42.35 60.67 -32.35
N TRP A 918 41.23 59.93 -32.23
CA TRP A 918 41.31 58.48 -32.00
C TRP A 918 41.67 57.75 -33.29
N THR A 919 42.83 57.09 -33.30
CA THR A 919 43.16 56.04 -34.28
C THR A 919 42.38 54.76 -33.95
N GLU A 920 42.41 54.34 -32.69
CA GLU A 920 41.63 53.23 -32.11
C GLU A 920 40.91 53.70 -30.83
N PRO A 921 39.70 53.19 -30.54
CA PRO A 921 39.05 53.41 -29.25
C PRO A 921 39.72 52.56 -28.15
N PRO A 922 39.68 52.99 -26.88
CA PRO A 922 40.15 52.17 -25.77
C PRO A 922 39.30 50.90 -25.64
N ARG A 923 39.93 49.83 -25.15
CA ARG A 923 39.29 48.53 -24.90
C ARG A 923 39.02 48.34 -23.42
N LEU A 924 37.87 47.74 -23.10
CA LEU A 924 37.41 47.51 -21.73
C LEU A 924 37.97 46.19 -21.16
N ALA A 925 37.85 46.01 -19.84
CA ALA A 925 38.24 44.81 -19.11
C ALA A 925 39.67 44.33 -19.43
N ASP A 926 40.67 45.12 -19.05
CA ASP A 926 42.11 44.87 -19.32
C ASP A 926 42.40 44.54 -20.79
N GLY A 927 41.80 45.34 -21.69
CA GLY A 927 42.04 45.26 -23.14
C GLY A 927 41.31 44.13 -23.87
N ARG A 928 40.49 43.33 -23.18
CA ARG A 928 39.86 42.12 -23.78
C ARG A 928 38.63 42.45 -24.62
N ALA A 929 37.81 43.40 -24.21
CA ALA A 929 36.56 43.73 -24.91
C ALA A 929 36.69 45.01 -25.79
N PRO A 930 36.24 44.99 -27.05
CA PRO A 930 36.06 46.20 -27.84
C PRO A 930 34.84 47.01 -27.35
N ILE A 931 34.68 48.21 -27.89
CA ILE A 931 33.50 49.07 -27.67
C ILE A 931 32.79 49.26 -29.01
N LEU A 932 31.47 49.13 -29.05
CA LEU A 932 30.67 49.40 -30.23
C LEU A 932 30.36 50.90 -30.32
N LEU A 933 31.03 51.61 -31.23
CA LEU A 933 30.84 53.04 -31.44
C LEU A 933 29.57 53.28 -32.26
N HIS A 934 28.53 53.80 -31.61
CA HIS A 934 27.35 54.35 -32.28
C HIS A 934 27.65 55.81 -32.62
N LEU A 935 28.17 56.04 -33.83
CA LEU A 935 28.62 57.35 -34.28
C LEU A 935 27.43 58.22 -34.66
N LEU A 936 27.32 59.38 -34.00
CA LEU A 936 26.22 60.33 -34.14
C LEU A 936 26.65 61.59 -34.91
N SER A 937 25.71 62.16 -35.63
CA SER A 937 25.79 63.53 -36.18
C SER A 937 25.66 64.60 -35.09
N PRO A 938 25.95 65.89 -35.37
CA PRO A 938 25.80 66.97 -34.40
C PRO A 938 24.41 67.07 -33.75
N ALA A 939 23.35 66.64 -34.46
CA ALA A 939 21.97 66.60 -33.97
C ALA A 939 21.56 65.24 -33.36
N GLN A 940 22.52 64.46 -32.83
CA GLN A 940 22.32 63.16 -32.16
C GLN A 940 21.67 62.05 -32.99
N ARG A 941 21.56 62.21 -34.32
CA ARG A 941 21.08 61.13 -35.21
C ARG A 941 22.24 60.20 -35.57
N PRO A 942 22.10 58.87 -35.48
CA PRO A 942 23.13 57.92 -35.95
C PRO A 942 23.53 58.15 -37.41
N VAL A 943 24.80 57.95 -37.70
CA VAL A 943 25.39 58.01 -39.06
C VAL A 943 26.27 56.81 -39.40
N ALA A 944 26.81 56.12 -38.40
CA ALA A 944 27.51 54.85 -38.57
C ALA A 944 27.53 54.06 -37.26
N VAL A 945 27.78 52.75 -37.35
CA VAL A 945 28.02 51.84 -36.23
C VAL A 945 29.29 51.06 -36.55
N THR A 946 30.29 51.03 -35.65
CA THR A 946 31.52 50.26 -35.86
C THR A 946 32.19 49.83 -34.56
N ALA A 947 32.82 48.65 -34.56
CA ALA A 947 33.80 48.21 -33.55
C ALA A 947 35.25 48.23 -34.09
N ASP A 948 35.44 48.53 -35.38
CA ASP A 948 36.73 48.76 -36.05
C ASP A 948 36.76 50.21 -36.54
N LEU A 949 37.33 51.09 -35.72
CA LEU A 949 37.48 52.50 -36.03
C LEU A 949 38.55 52.77 -37.13
N PRO A 950 39.73 52.11 -37.15
CA PRO A 950 40.70 52.23 -38.24
C PRO A 950 40.12 51.93 -39.63
N SER A 951 39.37 50.82 -39.78
CA SER A 951 38.72 50.51 -41.06
C SER A 951 37.61 51.50 -41.38
N PHE A 952 36.81 51.94 -40.39
CA PHE A 952 35.80 52.97 -40.62
C PHE A 952 36.41 54.29 -41.12
N TRP A 953 37.48 54.79 -40.51
CA TRP A 953 38.16 56.00 -40.97
C TRP A 953 38.70 55.86 -42.40
N ARG A 954 39.20 54.67 -42.77
CA ARG A 954 39.75 54.39 -44.11
C ARG A 954 38.67 54.23 -45.20
N THR A 955 37.52 53.60 -44.90
CA THR A 955 36.54 53.20 -45.94
C THR A 955 35.14 53.79 -45.77
N GLY A 956 34.64 53.92 -44.54
CA GLY A 956 33.28 54.43 -44.26
C GLY A 956 33.21 55.96 -44.14
N TRP A 957 34.25 56.58 -43.56
CA TRP A 957 34.30 58.02 -43.33
C TRP A 957 34.14 58.87 -44.60
N PRO A 958 34.75 58.56 -45.77
CA PRO A 958 34.56 59.38 -46.97
C PRO A 958 33.09 59.58 -47.37
N GLN A 959 32.25 58.54 -47.20
CA GLN A 959 30.82 58.60 -47.50
C GLN A 959 30.04 59.37 -46.43
N VAL A 960 30.28 59.08 -45.14
CA VAL A 960 29.65 59.78 -44.01
C VAL A 960 30.00 61.27 -44.00
N ARG A 961 31.26 61.61 -44.31
CA ARG A 961 31.78 62.97 -44.46
C ARG A 961 31.07 63.75 -45.57
N ALA A 962 30.77 63.12 -46.70
CA ALA A 962 30.07 63.78 -47.81
C ALA A 962 28.65 64.21 -47.40
N ASP A 963 27.92 63.31 -46.73
CA ASP A 963 26.58 63.59 -46.21
C ASP A 963 26.59 64.64 -45.08
N LEU A 964 27.52 64.52 -44.13
CA LEU A 964 27.69 65.48 -43.03
C LEU A 964 28.10 66.88 -43.52
N ARG A 965 28.91 66.99 -44.58
CA ARG A 965 29.24 68.28 -45.22
C ARG A 965 28.00 68.96 -45.80
N GLY A 966 27.12 68.21 -46.46
CA GLY A 966 25.86 68.73 -47.01
C GLY A 966 24.88 69.18 -45.92
N ARG A 967 24.69 68.36 -44.88
CA ARG A 967 23.70 68.62 -43.81
C ARG A 967 24.18 69.60 -42.73
N TYR A 968 25.49 69.66 -42.46
CA TYR A 968 26.07 70.44 -41.35
C TYR A 968 27.31 71.27 -41.78
N PRO A 969 27.19 72.22 -42.72
CA PRO A 969 28.32 72.98 -43.28
C PRO A 969 29.03 73.92 -42.28
N LYS A 970 28.53 74.07 -41.04
CA LYS A 970 29.12 74.90 -39.96
C LYS A 970 30.11 74.12 -39.06
N HIS A 971 30.34 72.83 -39.34
CA HIS A 971 31.26 71.96 -38.60
C HIS A 971 32.49 71.61 -39.45
N ALA A 972 33.60 71.28 -38.80
CA ALA A 972 34.82 70.84 -39.48
C ALA A 972 34.71 69.34 -39.80
N TRP A 973 34.78 69.01 -41.09
CA TRP A 973 34.72 67.63 -41.59
C TRP A 973 36.02 67.32 -42.35
N PRO A 974 37.08 66.87 -41.63
CA PRO A 974 38.42 66.70 -42.16
C PRO A 974 38.50 65.54 -43.16
N GLU A 975 39.59 65.50 -43.93
CA GLU A 975 39.89 64.37 -44.83
C GLU A 975 40.49 63.22 -44.05
N ASP A 976 41.48 63.52 -43.21
CA ASP A 976 41.96 62.63 -42.16
C ASP A 976 41.36 63.05 -40.79
N PRO A 977 40.46 62.24 -40.19
CA PRO A 977 39.92 62.48 -38.86
C PRO A 977 40.86 62.06 -37.72
N THR A 978 41.97 61.37 -38.01
CA THR A 978 42.93 60.90 -36.99
C THR A 978 43.95 61.97 -36.58
N THR A 979 44.13 63.03 -37.38
CA THR A 979 45.04 64.15 -37.08
C THR A 979 44.33 65.45 -36.68
N MET A 980 42.99 65.49 -36.68
CA MET A 980 42.22 66.65 -36.22
C MET A 980 41.93 66.59 -34.70
N PRO A 981 42.12 67.68 -33.94
CA PRO A 981 41.62 67.77 -32.57
C PRO A 981 40.08 67.65 -32.48
N ALA A 982 39.60 66.72 -31.65
CA ALA A 982 38.18 66.62 -31.29
C ALA A 982 37.68 67.89 -30.59
N HIS A 983 36.40 68.21 -30.78
CA HIS A 983 35.86 69.47 -30.28
C HIS A 983 34.34 69.42 -30.00
N ARG A 984 33.94 70.05 -28.89
CA ARG A 984 32.53 70.20 -28.51
C ARG A 984 31.82 71.29 -29.33
N GLY A 985 31.32 70.91 -30.50
CA GLY A 985 30.39 71.73 -31.30
C GLY A 985 30.91 72.09 -32.68
N THR A 986 30.83 73.38 -33.05
CA THR A 986 31.24 73.91 -34.37
C THR A 986 32.73 74.24 -34.41
N ALA A 987 33.30 74.24 -35.62
CA ALA A 987 34.74 74.45 -35.86
C ALA A 987 35.33 75.70 -35.19
N ARG A 988 34.55 76.77 -35.02
CA ARG A 988 34.97 78.01 -34.33
C ARG A 988 35.31 77.84 -32.83
N ARG A 989 35.04 76.67 -32.23
CA ARG A 989 35.52 76.30 -30.88
C ARG A 989 36.77 75.42 -30.88
N ALA A 990 37.14 74.80 -32.00
CA ALA A 990 38.29 73.90 -32.11
C ALA A 990 39.65 74.63 -32.11
N SER A 991 39.65 75.95 -32.30
CA SER A 991 40.85 76.81 -32.33
C SER A 991 40.95 77.75 -31.12
N ARG A 992 40.37 77.35 -29.99
CA ARG A 992 40.29 78.14 -28.74
C ARG A 992 40.33 77.30 -27.45
N GLY A 993 40.67 76.04 -27.54
CA GLY A 993 41.00 75.13 -26.43
C GLY A 993 42.37 74.54 -26.70
#